data_AF-A0A0B0DCW5-F1
#
_entry.id   AF-A0A0B0DCW5-F1
#
_cell.length_a   1.000
_cell.length_b   1.000
_cell.length_c   1.000
_cell.angle_alpha   90.00
_cell.angle_beta   90.00
_cell.angle_gamma   90.00
#
_symmetry.space_group_name_H-M   'P 1'
#
loop_
_entity.id
_entity.type
_entity.pdbx_description
1 polymer ?
#
loop_
_entity_poly.entity_id
_entity_poly.type
_entity_poly.pdbx_seq_one_letter_code
_entity_poly.pdbx_strand_id
1 'polypeptide(L)'
;MSNYTPSAGQLIGVHQTKKQSRKKQAASQINIVDKKSGLLLDTLSTNGVNKFWGATHIIELEDNVETFNFFTPSNARATPHLSNRNRCFIQDEDGFFREFIIRTALQDRNEREVYTVGSFIELQRGKPIQPGVYTGATLNTLIDVALFGSRWTRGYVDYAGTTEYEIEEIMTPYQLLQKLAKDFGRQLRFHIEVDDGNNVVARKVDAIQPTEEWSGRELTSGRDLLDAKWEETTIDVVTALVGVGPEREDGSRIIVEVTDEDARQVWGEDGEHLWDIHEIDSYDAEMTEAEVIQYTKTELKKRVAAKVQYTVEGADLEYILGYSHEKVRIGDKIRIKATEFNPTLYLDARVIRVETDIMDRSKKTYTLGEYVRRTEADINKIKKELKDQIQKKIDEGKLVEYTFDKETIQNIANTAESNAITHANTQDQAVYEDSTYYTDQQKQNLKSDIENGLLTIPGGSLEGFIEMANTTLKNASSTVYTDEEGNFYFIDPNDMDIVVKITSQGIGVSTNGINGPFENAITGQGINATAIVTGFMSFERARGGYLQIGGDENDLGRLIVYGSNGTPIVDIDNERAAFQNVSAENFSSPVVPKLNTESYILRVDPLNGDDRGTGRGAWDTTGEESPLKSPAEALRRLPDVNHGEIRIQTHYYNSLNVDVGIMELKGVSGSGKIILDGQRTATTLNGFLRVIGTTNEVIGENFTLNSTEYAAVDWRRSFGKLRNVKIYGNDISTIGVEASQGFLDLEGVELYDINHATVRANNASVYMSQCKGLAGDYGVFAQRGGKIGVYGSKPGGGISDVKEEYGGRVDGEESAPTDLGSATPPTPPKTTDTFYSKDAGTWNVDLNIWDDDYYGRTPTQGEWRGAGPYSGFLLFGSELTNTVSGRSITKILLSFTRQGGGGLSRAIDIVIRWHGYANRPSTPSDENLSSDYVTVSLPAGDGAVVELPASFRSAFESGAAKGIGFYTTSTADSSYARIQKSASLKITHQ
;
A
#
# COMPACT_ATOMS: atom_id res chain seq x y z
N MET A 1 -30.11 39.24 65.49
CA MET A 1 -29.78 37.95 64.87
C MET A 1 -30.82 37.70 63.81
N SER A 2 -30.48 38.05 62.57
CA SER A 2 -31.39 38.16 61.43
C SER A 2 -31.40 36.88 60.60
N ASN A 3 -32.61 36.55 60.16
CA ASN A 3 -32.97 35.72 59.01
C ASN A 3 -32.01 35.82 57.83
N TYR A 4 -31.81 34.73 57.09
CA TYR A 4 -31.70 34.80 55.62
C TYR A 4 -32.01 33.44 54.98
N THR A 5 -33.17 33.39 54.32
CA THR A 5 -33.54 32.51 53.21
C THR A 5 -32.69 32.89 51.98
N PRO A 6 -32.16 31.97 51.17
CA PRO A 6 -31.60 32.34 49.87
C PRO A 6 -32.73 32.45 48.84
N SER A 7 -32.93 33.68 48.37
CA SER A 7 -33.78 34.07 47.26
C SER A 7 -33.22 33.64 45.91
N ALA A 8 -34.13 33.49 44.94
CA ALA A 8 -33.85 33.46 43.51
C ALA A 8 -32.90 34.60 43.08
N GLY A 9 -31.83 34.24 42.40
CA GLY A 9 -30.97 35.14 41.63
C GLY A 9 -30.93 34.65 40.19
N GLN A 10 -31.61 35.38 39.30
CA GLN A 10 -31.52 35.24 37.86
C GLN A 10 -30.06 35.28 37.40
N LEU A 11 -29.60 34.23 36.75
CA LEU A 11 -28.53 34.35 35.75
C LEU A 11 -29.18 34.15 34.39
N ILE A 12 -29.35 35.28 33.72
CA ILE A 12 -29.70 35.39 32.30
C ILE A 12 -28.64 34.60 31.54
N GLY A 13 -28.98 33.36 31.18
CA GLY A 13 -28.25 32.57 30.21
C GLY A 13 -28.42 33.21 28.84
N VAL A 14 -27.53 34.14 28.52
CA VAL A 14 -27.30 34.58 27.15
C VAL A 14 -27.08 33.31 26.32
N HIS A 15 -27.86 33.16 25.25
CA HIS A 15 -27.61 32.20 24.19
C HIS A 15 -26.13 32.26 23.79
N GLN A 16 -25.31 31.34 24.32
CA GLN A 16 -24.10 30.92 23.65
C GLN A 16 -24.45 29.58 23.00
N THR A 17 -24.86 29.67 21.75
CA THR A 17 -24.68 28.62 20.76
C THR A 17 -23.27 28.07 20.94
N LYS A 18 -23.14 26.86 21.51
CA LYS A 18 -21.91 26.07 21.40
C LYS A 18 -21.77 25.70 19.93
N LYS A 19 -21.19 26.62 19.15
CA LYS A 19 -20.53 26.32 17.89
C LYS A 19 -19.62 25.13 18.17
N GLN A 20 -19.90 24.00 17.53
CA GLN A 20 -18.94 22.93 17.37
C GLN A 20 -17.59 23.57 17.04
N SER A 21 -16.57 23.29 17.86
CA SER A 21 -15.22 23.72 17.54
C SER A 21 -14.79 22.95 16.29
N ARG A 22 -14.98 23.57 15.11
CA ARG A 22 -14.14 23.29 13.94
C ARG A 22 -12.71 23.25 14.48
N LYS A 23 -11.97 22.17 14.21
CA LYS A 23 -10.50 22.16 14.38
C LYS A 23 -10.02 23.51 13.85
N LYS A 24 -9.38 24.29 14.72
CA LYS A 24 -8.91 25.63 14.35
C LYS A 24 -7.85 25.41 13.27
N GLN A 25 -8.26 25.58 12.01
CA GLN A 25 -7.39 25.56 10.83
C GLN A 25 -6.16 26.40 11.19
N ALA A 26 -4.96 25.82 11.11
CA ALA A 26 -3.75 26.62 11.21
C ALA A 26 -3.87 27.70 10.13
N ALA A 27 -3.76 28.97 10.52
CA ALA A 27 -3.95 30.07 9.57
C ALA A 27 -2.90 29.92 8.47
N SER A 28 -3.33 29.80 7.21
CA SER A 28 -2.43 29.82 6.05
C SER A 28 -1.58 31.09 6.09
N GLN A 29 -0.29 30.94 5.80
CA GLN A 29 0.70 32.01 5.87
C GLN A 29 1.47 32.11 4.56
N ILE A 30 1.80 33.34 4.17
CA ILE A 30 2.73 33.65 3.09
C ILE A 30 3.89 34.41 3.73
N ASN A 31 5.07 33.78 3.77
CA ASN A 31 6.26 34.39 4.32
C ASN A 31 7.02 35.12 3.21
N ILE A 32 7.39 36.37 3.43
CA ILE A 32 8.10 37.22 2.47
C ILE A 32 9.54 37.36 2.95
N VAL A 33 10.49 37.06 2.08
CA VAL A 33 11.91 37.03 2.42
C VAL A 33 12.75 37.88 1.47
N ASP A 34 13.87 38.36 1.98
CA ASP A 34 14.83 39.14 1.20
C ASP A 34 15.51 38.27 0.14
N LYS A 35 15.62 38.81 -1.08
CA LYS A 35 16.16 38.10 -2.25
C LYS A 35 17.65 37.72 -2.15
N LYS A 36 18.41 38.41 -1.30
CA LYS A 36 19.85 38.21 -1.11
C LYS A 36 20.13 37.36 0.12
N SER A 37 19.62 37.77 1.28
CA SER A 37 19.94 37.12 2.55
C SER A 37 19.05 35.92 2.87
N GLY A 38 17.87 35.81 2.25
CA GLY A 38 16.88 34.79 2.62
C GLY A 38 16.22 35.05 3.98
N LEU A 39 16.50 36.18 4.63
CA LEU A 39 15.91 36.54 5.91
C LEU A 39 14.44 36.93 5.75
N LEU A 40 13.63 36.58 6.75
CA LEU A 40 12.23 36.99 6.82
C LEU A 40 12.11 38.51 6.89
N LEU A 41 11.29 39.08 6.01
CA LEU A 41 10.93 40.49 5.98
C LEU A 41 9.57 40.72 6.65
N ASP A 42 8.56 39.93 6.27
CA ASP A 42 7.22 39.99 6.86
C ASP A 42 6.43 38.70 6.54
N THR A 43 5.28 38.52 7.20
CA THR A 43 4.36 37.41 6.97
C THR A 43 2.95 37.95 6.75
N LEU A 44 2.31 37.51 5.67
CA LEU A 44 0.87 37.63 5.47
C LEU A 44 0.17 36.41 6.09
N SER A 45 -1.01 36.62 6.67
CA SER A 45 -1.83 35.57 7.27
C SER A 45 -3.28 35.73 6.86
N THR A 46 -4.15 34.79 7.22
CA THR A 46 -5.58 34.89 6.88
C THR A 46 -6.35 35.96 7.66
N ASN A 47 -5.75 36.56 8.70
CA ASN A 47 -6.39 37.50 9.61
C ASN A 47 -5.58 38.80 9.82
N GLY A 48 -6.26 39.89 10.17
CA GLY A 48 -5.63 41.16 10.54
C GLY A 48 -5.30 42.09 9.36
N VAL A 49 -4.37 43.03 9.57
CA VAL A 49 -3.98 44.04 8.57
C VAL A 49 -3.09 43.46 7.46
N ASN A 50 -2.30 42.43 7.78
CA ASN A 50 -1.52 41.63 6.84
C ASN A 50 -2.35 40.44 6.31
N LYS A 51 -3.56 40.73 5.83
CA LYS A 51 -4.44 39.70 5.24
C LYS A 51 -4.12 39.46 3.78
N PHE A 52 -4.47 38.29 3.26
CA PHE A 52 -4.42 37.98 1.83
C PHE A 52 -5.67 37.20 1.38
N TRP A 53 -5.93 37.17 0.07
CA TRP A 53 -7.00 36.39 -0.56
C TRP A 53 -6.64 36.00 -1.99
N GLY A 54 -7.47 35.17 -2.62
CA GLY A 54 -7.26 34.69 -4.00
C GLY A 54 -5.87 34.07 -4.19
N ALA A 55 -5.45 33.25 -3.22
CA ALA A 55 -4.09 32.75 -3.12
C ALA A 55 -3.97 31.36 -3.76
N THR A 56 -3.71 31.36 -5.05
CA THR A 56 -3.74 30.17 -5.89
C THR A 56 -2.33 29.69 -6.19
N HIS A 57 -2.04 28.45 -5.80
CA HIS A 57 -0.81 27.72 -6.15
C HIS A 57 -1.10 26.79 -7.34
N ILE A 58 -0.29 26.90 -8.38
CA ILE A 58 -0.39 26.09 -9.60
C ILE A 58 0.92 25.36 -9.81
N ILE A 59 0.84 24.05 -10.06
CA ILE A 59 1.95 23.21 -10.51
C ILE A 59 1.53 22.52 -11.82
N GLU A 60 2.41 22.52 -12.81
CA GLU A 60 2.18 21.92 -14.13
C GLU A 60 3.38 21.10 -14.59
N LEU A 61 3.13 19.93 -15.19
CA LEU A 61 4.16 18.92 -15.47
C LEU A 61 4.97 19.20 -16.74
N GLU A 62 4.32 19.64 -17.83
CA GLU A 62 4.92 19.68 -19.18
C GLU A 62 6.12 20.63 -19.27
N ASP A 63 6.00 21.84 -18.72
CA ASP A 63 7.08 22.83 -18.65
C ASP A 63 7.69 22.97 -17.25
N ASN A 64 7.24 22.12 -16.31
CA ASN A 64 7.57 22.22 -14.89
C ASN A 64 7.34 23.66 -14.36
N VAL A 65 6.18 24.23 -14.74
CA VAL A 65 5.74 25.57 -14.36
C VAL A 65 5.17 25.52 -12.95
N GLU A 66 5.61 26.45 -12.11
CA GLU A 66 5.07 26.63 -10.78
C GLU A 66 4.81 28.12 -10.52
N THR A 67 3.59 28.47 -10.13
CA THR A 67 3.21 29.85 -9.82
C THR A 67 2.39 29.93 -8.55
N PHE A 68 2.50 31.05 -7.85
CA PHE A 68 1.69 31.32 -6.67
C PHE A 68 1.27 32.78 -6.66
N ASN A 69 0.02 33.04 -7.03
CA ASN A 69 -0.50 34.39 -7.19
C ASN A 69 -1.49 34.70 -6.06
N PHE A 70 -1.48 35.92 -5.55
CA PHE A 70 -2.34 36.32 -4.44
C PHE A 70 -2.61 37.82 -4.41
N PHE A 71 -3.63 38.20 -3.65
CA PHE A 71 -4.03 39.58 -3.41
C PHE A 71 -3.82 39.94 -1.94
N THR A 72 -3.51 41.21 -1.67
CA THR A 72 -3.37 41.78 -0.32
C THR A 72 -3.85 43.22 -0.30
N PRO A 73 -4.26 43.80 0.85
CA PRO A 73 -4.60 45.22 0.90
C PRO A 73 -3.42 46.08 0.46
N SER A 74 -3.69 47.16 -0.28
CA SER A 74 -2.66 48.11 -0.73
C SER A 74 -1.87 48.73 0.44
N ASN A 75 -2.45 48.75 1.64
CA ASN A 75 -1.86 49.27 2.88
C ASN A 75 -1.39 48.18 3.87
N ALA A 76 -1.29 46.92 3.46
CA ALA A 76 -0.71 45.87 4.30
C ALA A 76 0.75 46.22 4.68
N ARG A 77 1.18 45.84 5.89
CA ARG A 77 2.56 46.06 6.37
C ARG A 77 3.59 45.39 5.46
N ALA A 78 3.21 44.25 4.88
CA ALA A 78 4.02 43.49 3.93
C ALA A 78 4.22 44.18 2.58
N THR A 79 3.33 45.10 2.18
CA THR A 79 3.30 45.70 0.83
C THR A 79 4.63 46.31 0.34
N PRO A 80 5.40 47.06 1.16
CA PRO A 80 6.71 47.57 0.75
C PRO A 80 7.70 46.47 0.32
N HIS A 81 7.53 45.24 0.85
CA HIS A 81 8.39 44.10 0.56
C HIS A 81 7.93 43.28 -0.65
N LEU A 82 6.71 43.51 -1.17
CA LEU A 82 6.13 42.80 -2.31
C LEU A 82 6.59 43.39 -3.66
N SER A 83 7.90 43.62 -3.79
CA SER A 83 8.53 44.25 -4.94
C SER A 83 10.00 43.83 -5.05
N ASN A 84 10.75 44.44 -5.98
CA ASN A 84 12.21 44.32 -6.06
C ASN A 84 12.75 42.89 -6.24
N ARG A 85 11.95 41.95 -6.75
CA ARG A 85 12.27 40.51 -6.80
C ARG A 85 12.56 39.88 -5.44
N ASN A 86 12.00 40.44 -4.37
CA ASN A 86 11.88 39.70 -3.11
C ASN A 86 11.09 38.41 -3.35
N ARG A 87 11.24 37.48 -2.42
CA ARG A 87 10.68 36.15 -2.56
C ARG A 87 9.57 35.94 -1.55
N CYS A 88 8.70 35.00 -1.84
CA CYS A 88 7.77 34.51 -0.87
C CYS A 88 7.77 32.99 -0.87
N PHE A 89 7.38 32.38 0.24
CA PHE A 89 7.22 30.93 0.30
C PHE A 89 5.97 30.53 1.07
N ILE A 90 5.46 29.37 0.71
CA ILE A 90 4.34 28.68 1.35
C ILE A 90 4.78 27.26 1.68
N GLN A 91 4.08 26.60 2.61
CA GLN A 91 4.23 25.17 2.83
C GLN A 91 3.22 24.42 1.98
N ASP A 92 3.67 23.45 1.20
CA ASP A 92 2.78 22.54 0.47
C ASP A 92 2.10 21.53 1.41
N GLU A 93 1.43 20.54 0.83
CA GLU A 93 0.64 19.55 1.57
C GLU A 93 1.48 18.39 2.10
N ASP A 94 2.63 18.14 1.48
CA ASP A 94 3.58 17.12 1.91
C ASP A 94 4.60 17.68 2.92
N GLY A 95 4.44 18.94 3.32
CA GLY A 95 5.22 19.62 4.34
C GLY A 95 6.47 20.33 3.82
N PHE A 96 6.73 20.32 2.52
CA PHE A 96 7.86 21.02 1.91
C PHE A 96 7.54 22.50 1.71
N PHE A 97 8.56 23.35 1.87
CA PHE A 97 8.42 24.78 1.60
C PHE A 97 8.74 25.08 0.13
N ARG A 98 7.80 25.75 -0.55
CA ARG A 98 7.91 26.15 -1.97
C ARG A 98 8.22 27.64 -2.04
N GLU A 99 9.37 28.00 -2.62
CA GLU A 99 9.79 29.41 -2.76
C GLU A 99 9.48 29.95 -4.16
N PHE A 100 9.00 31.20 -4.21
CA PHE A 100 8.62 31.93 -5.40
C PHE A 100 9.32 33.28 -5.47
N ILE A 101 9.60 33.74 -6.69
CA ILE A 101 10.12 35.08 -6.99
C ILE A 101 8.96 35.98 -7.38
N ILE A 102 8.82 37.12 -6.69
CA ILE A 102 7.86 38.16 -7.08
C ILE A 102 8.30 38.79 -8.40
N ARG A 103 7.48 38.67 -9.44
CA ARG A 103 7.76 39.16 -10.80
C ARG A 103 7.04 40.46 -11.08
N THR A 104 5.74 40.47 -10.81
CA THR A 104 4.88 41.62 -11.08
C THR A 104 4.07 41.89 -9.83
N ALA A 105 3.94 43.16 -9.49
CA ALA A 105 2.99 43.59 -8.47
C ALA A 105 2.19 44.75 -9.03
N LEU A 106 0.89 44.54 -9.21
CA LEU A 106 -0.05 45.57 -9.62
C LEU A 106 -0.69 46.16 -8.37
N GLN A 107 -0.91 47.47 -8.35
CA GLN A 107 -1.52 48.12 -7.20
C GLN A 107 -2.56 49.13 -7.66
N ASP A 108 -3.74 49.04 -7.06
CA ASP A 108 -4.78 50.05 -7.16
C ASP A 108 -4.98 50.75 -5.80
N ARG A 109 -6.11 51.48 -5.64
CA ARG A 109 -6.41 52.19 -4.40
C ARG A 109 -6.60 51.24 -3.20
N ASN A 110 -7.17 50.07 -3.41
CA ASN A 110 -7.66 49.18 -2.35
C ASN A 110 -6.79 47.93 -2.17
N GLU A 111 -6.22 47.42 -3.25
CA GLU A 111 -5.53 46.14 -3.28
C GLU A 111 -4.23 46.15 -4.08
N ARG A 112 -3.41 45.14 -3.80
CA ARG A 112 -2.19 44.83 -4.50
C ARG A 112 -2.24 43.37 -4.93
N GLU A 113 -2.12 43.16 -6.23
CA GLU A 113 -2.04 41.84 -6.87
C GLU A 113 -0.56 41.48 -7.01
N VAL A 114 -0.20 40.27 -6.62
CA VAL A 114 1.18 39.78 -6.66
C VAL A 114 1.25 38.54 -7.54
N TYR A 115 2.02 38.65 -8.62
CA TYR A 115 2.29 37.54 -9.54
C TYR A 115 3.70 37.01 -9.31
N THR A 116 3.79 35.71 -9.09
CA THR A 116 5.05 35.04 -8.75
C THR A 116 5.30 33.82 -9.62
N VAL A 117 6.57 33.43 -9.70
CA VAL A 117 7.00 32.20 -10.39
C VAL A 117 7.94 31.43 -9.48
N GLY A 118 7.96 30.10 -9.62
CA GLY A 118 8.85 29.21 -8.89
C GLY A 118 10.29 29.70 -8.91
N SER A 119 10.92 29.70 -7.76
CA SER A 119 12.26 30.27 -7.57
C SER A 119 13.35 29.57 -8.37
N PHE A 120 13.16 28.27 -8.66
CA PHE A 120 14.06 27.43 -9.45
C PHE A 120 14.27 27.95 -10.88
N ILE A 121 13.37 28.79 -11.40
CA ILE A 121 13.50 29.42 -12.72
C ILE A 121 14.79 30.26 -12.86
N GLU A 122 15.43 30.63 -11.74
CA GLU A 122 16.73 31.30 -11.79
C GLU A 122 17.84 30.40 -12.35
N LEU A 123 17.70 29.07 -12.27
CA LEU A 123 18.63 28.11 -12.84
C LEU A 123 18.68 28.21 -14.38
N GLN A 124 17.59 28.67 -15.02
CA GLN A 124 17.58 28.99 -16.45
C GLN A 124 18.53 30.16 -16.80
N ARG A 125 18.85 31.01 -15.83
CA ARG A 125 19.78 32.14 -15.99
C ARG A 125 21.10 31.89 -15.28
N GLY A 126 21.36 30.65 -14.85
CA GLY A 126 22.65 30.24 -14.29
C GLY A 126 23.76 30.26 -15.33
N LYS A 127 25.01 30.22 -14.89
CA LYS A 127 26.17 30.14 -15.79
C LYS A 127 26.04 28.88 -16.67
N PRO A 128 26.07 28.99 -18.01
CA PRO A 128 25.97 27.84 -18.89
C PRO A 128 27.11 26.84 -18.65
N ILE A 129 26.77 25.56 -18.72
CA ILE A 129 27.66 24.42 -18.56
C ILE A 129 28.23 24.10 -19.93
N GLN A 130 29.54 23.87 -19.99
CA GLN A 130 30.23 23.54 -21.23
C GLN A 130 30.08 22.04 -21.54
N PRO A 131 30.16 21.66 -22.82
CA PRO A 131 30.21 20.26 -23.22
C PRO A 131 31.33 19.48 -22.53
N GLY A 132 31.10 18.19 -22.28
CA GLY A 132 32.09 17.31 -21.67
C GLY A 132 31.55 15.92 -21.35
N VAL A 133 32.46 14.95 -21.29
CA VAL A 133 32.17 13.55 -20.98
C VAL A 133 32.44 13.27 -19.50
N TYR A 134 31.48 12.64 -18.83
CA TYR A 134 31.55 12.27 -17.42
C TYR A 134 31.51 10.74 -17.28
N THR A 135 32.69 10.13 -17.13
CA THR A 135 32.85 8.66 -17.00
C THR A 135 32.51 8.19 -15.58
N GLY A 136 31.67 7.16 -15.45
CA GLY A 136 31.27 6.61 -14.15
C GLY A 136 30.42 7.56 -13.31
N ALA A 137 29.72 8.50 -13.96
CA ALA A 137 28.91 9.49 -13.29
C ALA A 137 27.59 8.86 -12.80
N THR A 138 27.20 9.23 -11.59
CA THR A 138 25.87 8.93 -11.07
C THR A 138 24.95 10.13 -11.33
N LEU A 139 23.64 9.92 -11.28
CA LEU A 139 22.68 11.02 -11.30
C LEU A 139 22.96 12.06 -10.20
N ASN A 140 23.47 11.63 -9.04
CA ASN A 140 23.93 12.54 -7.98
C ASN A 140 25.03 13.48 -8.47
N THR A 141 26.06 12.92 -9.10
CA THR A 141 27.20 13.66 -9.64
C THR A 141 26.75 14.66 -10.69
N LEU A 142 25.87 14.25 -11.60
CA LEU A 142 25.39 15.09 -12.70
C LEU A 142 24.49 16.24 -12.21
N ILE A 143 23.66 16.00 -11.19
CA ILE A 143 22.90 17.07 -10.51
C ILE A 143 23.85 18.04 -9.80
N ASP A 144 24.89 17.55 -9.13
CA ASP A 144 25.89 18.41 -8.47
C ASP A 144 26.64 19.28 -9.50
N VAL A 145 26.94 18.74 -10.69
CA VAL A 145 27.48 19.50 -11.83
C VAL A 145 26.48 20.56 -12.30
N ALA A 146 25.21 20.19 -12.47
CA ALA A 146 24.17 21.13 -12.90
C ALA A 146 24.01 22.31 -11.94
N LEU A 147 24.09 22.04 -10.64
CA LEU A 147 23.86 23.02 -9.59
C LEU A 147 25.11 23.81 -9.19
N PHE A 148 26.28 23.47 -9.74
CA PHE A 148 27.55 24.10 -9.37
C PHE A 148 27.53 25.62 -9.55
N GLY A 149 27.90 26.36 -8.51
CA GLY A 149 27.92 27.82 -8.50
C GLY A 149 26.53 28.48 -8.41
N SER A 150 25.46 27.69 -8.28
CA SER A 150 24.12 28.21 -7.96
C SER A 150 23.88 28.24 -6.44
N ARG A 151 22.76 28.83 -6.01
CA ARG A 151 22.30 28.77 -4.60
C ARG A 151 21.47 27.52 -4.29
N TRP A 152 21.29 26.65 -5.27
CA TRP A 152 20.60 25.38 -5.14
C TRP A 152 21.65 24.30 -4.89
N THR A 153 21.28 23.32 -4.09
CA THR A 153 22.11 22.14 -3.81
C THR A 153 21.27 20.90 -4.01
N ARG A 154 21.92 19.77 -4.26
CA ARG A 154 21.21 18.49 -4.37
C ARG A 154 20.50 18.15 -3.06
N GLY A 155 19.27 17.68 -3.19
CA GLY A 155 18.47 17.08 -2.13
C GLY A 155 18.49 15.56 -2.24
N TYR A 156 17.32 14.94 -2.08
CA TYR A 156 17.13 13.50 -2.19
C TYR A 156 17.12 13.04 -3.66
N VAL A 157 17.88 11.99 -3.98
CA VAL A 157 17.96 11.43 -5.34
C VAL A 157 17.78 9.92 -5.26
N ASP A 158 16.75 9.40 -5.93
CA ASP A 158 16.55 7.96 -6.06
C ASP A 158 17.66 7.35 -6.90
N TYR A 159 18.17 6.20 -6.45
CA TYR A 159 19.24 5.50 -7.14
C TYR A 159 18.83 5.15 -8.57
N ALA A 160 19.66 5.52 -9.54
CA ALA A 160 19.39 5.35 -10.97
C ALA A 160 20.57 4.71 -11.73
N GLY A 161 21.46 4.01 -11.01
CA GLY A 161 22.66 3.39 -11.59
C GLY A 161 23.82 4.36 -11.83
N THR A 162 24.85 3.84 -12.51
CA THR A 162 26.06 4.56 -12.93
C THR A 162 26.30 4.35 -14.42
N THR A 163 26.52 5.41 -15.18
CA THR A 163 26.80 5.34 -16.62
C THR A 163 27.86 6.37 -17.01
N GLU A 164 28.46 6.19 -18.19
CA GLU A 164 29.09 7.31 -18.89
C GLU A 164 27.97 8.24 -19.39
N TYR A 165 28.13 9.55 -19.19
CA TYR A 165 27.16 10.55 -19.61
C TYR A 165 27.88 11.72 -20.28
N GLU A 166 27.46 12.05 -21.49
CA GLU A 166 28.01 13.15 -22.28
C GLU A 166 27.06 14.35 -22.27
N ILE A 167 27.61 15.53 -22.00
CA ILE A 167 26.96 16.81 -22.25
C ILE A 167 27.51 17.28 -23.60
N GLU A 168 26.71 17.17 -24.65
CA GLU A 168 27.14 17.45 -26.03
C GLU A 168 27.17 18.95 -26.34
N GLU A 169 26.23 19.71 -25.78
CA GLU A 169 26.04 21.13 -26.09
C GLU A 169 26.06 22.03 -24.85
N ILE A 170 26.26 23.32 -25.11
CA ILE A 170 26.18 24.34 -24.06
C ILE A 170 24.73 24.43 -23.58
N MET A 171 24.51 24.12 -22.31
CA MET A 171 23.18 24.15 -21.71
C MET A 171 23.16 24.91 -20.38
N THR A 172 22.01 25.51 -20.06
CA THR A 172 21.79 26.11 -18.74
C THR A 172 21.66 25.01 -17.68
N PRO A 173 21.95 25.33 -16.39
CA PRO A 173 21.67 24.42 -15.28
C PRO A 173 20.28 23.78 -15.30
N TYR A 174 19.25 24.57 -15.64
CA TYR A 174 17.88 24.07 -15.70
C TYR A 174 17.66 23.07 -16.84
N GLN A 175 18.18 23.37 -18.03
CA GLN A 175 18.09 22.46 -19.18
C GLN A 175 18.81 21.13 -18.89
N LEU A 176 19.99 21.18 -18.26
CA LEU A 176 20.68 19.95 -17.86
C LEU A 176 19.84 19.14 -16.86
N LEU A 177 19.25 19.78 -15.83
CA LEU A 177 18.38 19.07 -14.89
C LEU A 177 17.17 18.44 -15.57
N GLN A 178 16.52 19.14 -16.50
CA GLN A 178 15.39 18.60 -17.28
C GLN A 178 15.84 17.40 -18.13
N LYS A 179 16.99 17.51 -18.80
CA LYS A 179 17.56 16.41 -19.58
C LYS A 179 17.89 15.21 -18.70
N LEU A 180 18.56 15.42 -17.57
CA LEU A 180 18.86 14.36 -16.60
C LEU A 180 17.60 13.69 -16.05
N ALA A 181 16.56 14.47 -15.74
CA ALA A 181 15.28 13.91 -15.30
C ALA A 181 14.66 13.00 -16.36
N LYS A 182 14.68 13.42 -17.63
CA LYS A 182 14.20 12.65 -18.77
C LYS A 182 15.02 11.38 -19.02
N ASP A 183 16.35 11.53 -19.11
CA ASP A 183 17.27 10.46 -19.47
C ASP A 183 17.34 9.36 -18.39
N PHE A 184 17.16 9.72 -17.12
CA PHE A 184 17.14 8.78 -16.00
C PHE A 184 15.72 8.35 -15.55
N GLY A 185 14.66 8.81 -16.22
CA GLY A 185 13.27 8.49 -15.84
C GLY A 185 12.94 8.92 -14.41
N ARG A 186 13.26 10.16 -14.06
CA ARG A 186 13.06 10.78 -12.74
C ARG A 186 12.17 12.02 -12.85
N GLN A 187 11.55 12.41 -11.75
CA GLN A 187 10.79 13.66 -11.59
C GLN A 187 11.55 14.60 -10.65
N LEU A 188 11.65 15.87 -11.02
CA LEU A 188 12.32 16.88 -10.20
C LEU A 188 11.36 17.48 -9.18
N ARG A 189 11.82 17.65 -7.93
CA ARG A 189 11.10 18.40 -6.90
C ARG A 189 11.99 19.49 -6.33
N PHE A 190 11.53 20.74 -6.42
CA PHE A 190 12.23 21.92 -5.93
C PHE A 190 11.63 22.35 -4.60
N HIS A 191 12.45 22.47 -3.56
CA HIS A 191 11.99 22.93 -2.25
C HIS A 191 13.06 23.75 -1.51
N ILE A 192 12.67 24.38 -0.41
CA ILE A 192 13.58 25.08 0.50
C ILE A 192 13.55 24.46 1.90
N GLU A 193 14.58 24.75 2.67
CA GLU A 193 14.63 24.51 4.12
C GLU A 193 14.64 25.87 4.83
N VAL A 194 13.90 25.97 5.93
CA VAL A 194 13.79 27.19 6.73
C VAL A 194 14.13 26.90 8.20
N ASP A 195 14.68 27.89 8.89
CA ASP A 195 14.91 27.82 10.34
C ASP A 195 13.64 28.18 11.14
N ASP A 196 13.72 28.11 12.48
CA ASP A 196 12.62 28.47 13.40
C ASP A 196 12.17 29.94 13.26
N GLY A 197 12.99 30.80 12.64
CA GLY A 197 12.70 32.19 12.33
C GLY A 197 12.09 32.42 10.95
N ASN A 198 11.73 31.36 10.22
CA ASN A 198 11.27 31.40 8.83
C ASN A 198 12.31 32.01 7.86
N ASN A 199 13.60 31.92 8.17
CA ASN A 199 14.67 32.33 7.27
C ASN A 199 15.06 31.15 6.36
N VAL A 200 15.27 31.42 5.08
CA VAL A 200 15.67 30.40 4.10
C VAL A 200 17.15 30.04 4.29
N VAL A 201 17.42 28.81 4.72
CA VAL A 201 18.78 28.30 4.99
C VAL A 201 19.34 27.44 3.86
N ALA A 202 18.48 26.77 3.10
CA ALA A 202 18.90 25.98 1.94
C ALA A 202 17.83 25.94 0.84
N ARG A 203 18.28 25.70 -0.40
CA ARG A 203 17.43 25.40 -1.56
C ARG A 203 17.87 24.09 -2.16
N LYS A 204 16.93 23.20 -2.41
CA LYS A 204 17.15 21.79 -2.68
C LYS A 204 16.45 21.34 -3.95
N VAL A 205 17.14 20.52 -4.72
CA VAL A 205 16.58 19.82 -5.89
C VAL A 205 16.63 18.32 -5.63
N ASP A 206 15.47 17.71 -5.53
CA ASP A 206 15.32 16.27 -5.46
C ASP A 206 15.10 15.69 -6.86
N ALA A 207 15.51 14.45 -7.08
CA ALA A 207 15.17 13.67 -8.27
C ALA A 207 14.60 12.32 -7.83
N ILE A 208 13.29 12.16 -7.96
CA ILE A 208 12.53 11.01 -7.44
C ILE A 208 12.00 10.13 -8.57
N GLN A 209 11.83 8.83 -8.32
CA GLN A 209 11.15 7.92 -9.23
C GLN A 209 9.67 8.35 -9.35
N PRO A 210 9.12 8.51 -10.56
CA PRO A 210 7.70 8.75 -10.73
C PRO A 210 6.88 7.59 -10.15
N THR A 211 5.80 7.90 -9.43
CA THR A 211 4.84 6.89 -8.96
C THR A 211 4.04 6.38 -10.17
N GLU A 212 4.56 5.41 -10.91
CA GLU A 212 3.87 4.86 -12.10
C GLU A 212 2.82 3.80 -11.78
N GLU A 213 2.83 3.28 -10.55
CA GLU A 213 1.85 2.31 -10.06
C GLU A 213 0.49 2.99 -9.82
N TRP A 214 -0.54 2.38 -10.41
CA TRP A 214 -1.92 2.74 -10.16
C TRP A 214 -2.23 2.56 -8.66
N SER A 215 -2.45 3.68 -7.95
CA SER A 215 -2.71 3.69 -6.51
C SER A 215 -4.15 3.29 -6.14
N GLY A 216 -5.02 3.05 -7.12
CA GLY A 216 -6.44 2.78 -6.88
C GLY A 216 -7.34 4.01 -6.84
N ARG A 217 -6.78 5.22 -7.03
CA ARG A 217 -7.50 6.49 -6.81
C ARG A 217 -8.54 6.79 -7.88
N GLU A 218 -9.81 6.81 -7.50
CA GLU A 218 -10.95 7.11 -8.38
C GLU A 218 -11.75 8.31 -7.86
N LEU A 219 -11.89 9.36 -8.68
CA LEU A 219 -12.82 10.48 -8.46
C LEU A 219 -14.18 10.15 -9.07
N THR A 220 -15.23 10.14 -8.24
CA THR A 220 -16.56 9.68 -8.64
C THR A 220 -17.65 10.68 -8.27
N SER A 221 -18.60 10.88 -9.19
CA SER A 221 -19.78 11.73 -8.97
C SER A 221 -20.57 11.30 -7.74
N GLY A 222 -21.02 12.28 -6.95
CA GLY A 222 -21.76 12.04 -5.71
C GLY A 222 -20.89 11.58 -4.53
N ARG A 223 -19.57 11.41 -4.72
CA ARG A 223 -18.61 11.10 -3.66
C ARG A 223 -17.62 12.24 -3.47
N ASP A 224 -16.76 12.46 -4.47
CA ASP A 224 -15.61 13.35 -4.38
C ASP A 224 -15.28 14.08 -5.69
N LEU A 225 -15.92 13.73 -6.80
CA LEU A 225 -15.95 14.56 -8.00
C LEU A 225 -17.01 15.67 -7.81
N LEU A 226 -16.57 16.91 -7.78
CA LEU A 226 -17.42 18.09 -7.59
C LEU A 226 -17.89 18.67 -8.93
N ASP A 227 -16.98 18.75 -9.90
CA ASP A 227 -17.27 19.22 -11.24
C ASP A 227 -16.35 18.54 -12.25
N ALA A 228 -16.81 18.42 -13.49
CA ALA A 228 -16.03 17.91 -14.60
C ALA A 228 -16.39 18.69 -15.86
N LYS A 229 -15.38 19.09 -16.62
CA LYS A 229 -15.53 19.76 -17.91
C LYS A 229 -14.46 19.28 -18.89
N TRP A 230 -14.78 19.31 -20.18
CA TRP A 230 -13.77 19.20 -21.21
C TRP A 230 -13.90 20.35 -22.20
N GLU A 231 -12.76 20.78 -22.71
CA GLU A 231 -12.67 21.71 -23.81
C GLU A 231 -12.11 20.97 -25.02
N GLU A 232 -12.81 21.09 -26.14
CA GLU A 232 -12.43 20.48 -27.41
C GLU A 232 -11.97 21.58 -28.35
N THR A 233 -10.68 21.56 -28.70
CA THR A 233 -10.09 22.57 -29.60
C THR A 233 -9.84 21.95 -30.96
N THR A 234 -10.54 22.43 -32.00
CA THR A 234 -10.45 21.94 -33.37
C THR A 234 -9.50 22.73 -34.29
N ILE A 235 -8.80 23.73 -33.76
CA ILE A 235 -8.05 24.72 -34.56
C ILE A 235 -6.86 24.11 -35.31
N ASP A 236 -6.25 23.03 -34.79
CA ASP A 236 -5.04 22.41 -35.37
C ASP A 236 -5.13 20.87 -35.39
N VAL A 237 -6.26 20.31 -35.83
CA VAL A 237 -6.43 18.84 -35.83
C VAL A 237 -5.53 18.22 -36.90
N VAL A 238 -4.74 17.24 -36.47
CA VAL A 238 -3.82 16.47 -37.32
C VAL A 238 -4.16 15.00 -37.14
N THR A 239 -4.33 14.31 -38.26
CA THR A 239 -4.63 12.87 -38.31
C THR A 239 -3.52 12.09 -39.01
N ALA A 240 -2.50 12.79 -39.52
CA ALA A 240 -1.28 12.22 -40.08
C ALA A 240 -0.09 13.17 -39.90
N LEU A 241 1.09 12.62 -39.59
CA LEU A 241 2.34 13.37 -39.51
C LEU A 241 3.36 12.86 -40.52
N VAL A 242 4.05 13.81 -41.14
CA VAL A 242 5.33 13.56 -41.82
C VAL A 242 6.44 13.75 -40.79
N GLY A 243 7.05 12.66 -40.36
CA GLY A 243 8.21 12.64 -39.48
C GLY A 243 9.49 12.83 -40.26
N VAL A 244 10.24 13.88 -39.94
CA VAL A 244 11.53 14.19 -40.58
C VAL A 244 12.62 13.96 -39.54
N GLY A 245 13.43 12.92 -39.76
CA GLY A 245 14.62 12.65 -38.95
C GLY A 245 15.71 13.71 -39.14
N PRO A 246 16.72 13.73 -38.25
CA PRO A 246 17.82 14.68 -38.33
C PRO A 246 18.60 14.56 -39.64
N GLU A 247 19.29 15.64 -40.01
CA GLU A 247 20.11 15.70 -41.22
C GLU A 247 21.41 14.92 -41.06
N ARG A 248 21.68 14.01 -41.99
CA ARG A 248 22.91 13.22 -42.05
C ARG A 248 24.07 14.04 -42.59
N GLU A 249 25.30 13.56 -42.40
CA GLU A 249 26.52 14.19 -42.93
C GLU A 249 26.51 14.39 -44.46
N ASP A 250 25.74 13.58 -45.20
CA ASP A 250 25.57 13.70 -46.66
C ASP A 250 24.44 14.65 -47.09
N GLY A 251 23.76 15.29 -46.14
CA GLY A 251 22.62 16.19 -46.36
C GLY A 251 21.29 15.48 -46.58
N SER A 252 21.22 14.15 -46.47
CA SER A 252 19.98 13.39 -46.56
C SER A 252 19.23 13.35 -45.22
N ARG A 253 17.89 13.21 -45.28
CA ARG A 253 17.02 13.05 -44.10
C ARG A 253 16.14 11.83 -44.29
N ILE A 254 15.93 11.05 -43.24
CA ILE A 254 14.88 10.03 -43.25
C ILE A 254 13.53 10.75 -43.11
N ILE A 255 12.59 10.45 -44.00
CA ILE A 255 11.23 10.97 -43.98
C ILE A 255 10.27 9.80 -43.90
N VAL A 256 9.39 9.80 -42.90
CA VAL A 256 8.39 8.74 -42.69
C VAL A 256 7.01 9.36 -42.54
N GLU A 257 5.99 8.64 -43.00
CA GLU A 257 4.61 9.04 -42.84
C GLU A 257 3.94 8.16 -41.78
N VAL A 258 3.25 8.79 -40.84
CA VAL A 258 2.49 8.10 -39.81
C VAL A 258 1.07 8.62 -39.82
N THR A 259 0.10 7.72 -39.92
CA THR A 259 -1.32 8.04 -39.95
C THR A 259 -2.04 7.46 -38.74
N ASP A 260 -3.12 8.13 -38.32
CA ASP A 260 -4.07 7.65 -37.31
C ASP A 260 -5.45 7.54 -37.96
N GLU A 261 -5.84 6.31 -38.28
CA GLU A 261 -7.06 6.00 -39.00
C GLU A 261 -8.32 6.24 -38.16
N ASP A 262 -8.24 6.01 -36.85
CA ASP A 262 -9.34 6.28 -35.93
C ASP A 262 -9.56 7.80 -35.80
N ALA A 263 -8.47 8.57 -35.72
CA ALA A 263 -8.53 10.03 -35.73
C ALA A 263 -9.05 10.57 -37.08
N ARG A 264 -8.65 9.98 -38.22
CA ARG A 264 -9.16 10.38 -39.55
C ARG A 264 -10.67 10.22 -39.65
N GLN A 265 -11.23 9.13 -39.12
CA GLN A 265 -12.67 8.88 -39.19
C GLN A 265 -13.49 9.89 -38.39
N VAL A 266 -12.91 10.46 -37.33
CA VAL A 266 -13.59 11.44 -36.48
C VAL A 266 -13.38 12.86 -36.99
N TRP A 267 -12.17 13.20 -37.45
CA TRP A 267 -11.75 14.57 -37.71
C TRP A 267 -11.39 14.88 -39.17
N GLY A 268 -11.27 13.86 -40.02
CA GLY A 268 -10.87 14.03 -41.42
C GLY A 268 -11.91 14.83 -42.20
N GLU A 269 -11.45 15.83 -42.94
CA GLU A 269 -12.29 16.59 -43.87
C GLU A 269 -12.42 15.81 -45.18
N ASP A 270 -13.65 15.59 -45.65
CA ASP A 270 -13.96 14.78 -46.85
C ASP A 270 -13.36 13.35 -46.85
N GLY A 271 -13.04 12.83 -45.66
CA GLY A 271 -12.41 11.53 -45.48
C GLY A 271 -10.90 11.53 -45.74
N GLU A 272 -10.26 12.69 -45.93
CA GLU A 272 -8.82 12.79 -46.08
C GLU A 272 -8.10 12.99 -44.73
N HIS A 273 -6.84 12.59 -44.66
CA HIS A 273 -6.00 12.90 -43.51
C HIS A 273 -5.66 14.39 -43.48
N LEU A 274 -5.79 15.01 -42.31
CA LEU A 274 -5.22 16.32 -42.00
C LEU A 274 -3.73 16.15 -41.64
N TRP A 275 -2.85 16.72 -42.48
CA TRP A 275 -1.41 16.52 -42.40
C TRP A 275 -0.67 17.68 -41.73
N ASP A 276 0.39 17.35 -41.00
CA ASP A 276 1.37 18.31 -40.49
C ASP A 276 2.77 17.67 -40.46
N ILE A 277 3.81 18.47 -40.23
CA ILE A 277 5.21 18.03 -40.23
C ILE A 277 5.74 18.01 -38.78
N HIS A 278 6.47 16.95 -38.44
CA HIS A 278 7.24 16.86 -37.21
C HIS A 278 8.71 16.68 -37.56
N GLU A 279 9.48 17.75 -37.39
CA GLU A 279 10.94 17.65 -37.40
C GLU A 279 11.42 17.13 -36.05
N ILE A 280 12.14 16.01 -36.06
CA ILE A 280 12.67 15.38 -34.86
C ILE A 280 13.98 16.08 -34.50
N ASP A 281 13.94 16.84 -33.42
CA ASP A 281 15.10 17.51 -32.85
C ASP A 281 15.94 16.47 -32.06
N SER A 282 16.88 15.83 -32.76
CA SER A 282 17.78 14.80 -32.24
C SER A 282 19.19 14.99 -32.79
N TYR A 283 20.21 14.79 -31.96
CA TYR A 283 21.63 14.88 -32.34
C TYR A 283 22.16 13.58 -32.97
N ASP A 284 21.37 12.50 -32.94
CA ASP A 284 21.71 11.24 -33.60
C ASP A 284 21.44 11.33 -35.10
N ALA A 285 22.44 11.78 -35.87
CA ALA A 285 22.37 11.83 -37.32
C ALA A 285 22.15 10.44 -37.97
N GLU A 286 22.45 9.35 -37.25
CA GLU A 286 22.29 7.97 -37.69
C GLU A 286 20.99 7.32 -37.19
N MET A 287 20.00 8.14 -36.78
CA MET A 287 18.70 7.65 -36.36
C MET A 287 18.08 6.72 -37.41
N THR A 288 17.58 5.56 -36.97
CA THR A 288 16.99 4.57 -37.87
C THR A 288 15.55 4.94 -38.25
N GLU A 289 15.08 4.43 -39.38
CA GLU A 289 13.68 4.63 -39.82
C GLU A 289 12.66 4.18 -38.77
N ALA A 290 12.95 3.11 -38.03
CA ALA A 290 12.09 2.61 -36.95
C ALA A 290 11.99 3.59 -35.78
N GLU A 291 13.09 4.27 -35.44
CA GLU A 291 13.10 5.31 -34.40
C GLU A 291 12.34 6.55 -34.86
N VAL A 292 12.55 7.00 -36.11
CA VAL A 292 11.78 8.12 -36.70
C VAL A 292 10.28 7.78 -36.66
N ILE A 293 9.87 6.56 -37.04
CA ILE A 293 8.47 6.11 -36.95
C ILE A 293 7.96 6.15 -35.51
N GLN A 294 8.75 5.70 -34.54
CA GLN A 294 8.33 5.65 -33.14
C GLN A 294 8.16 7.04 -32.52
N TYR A 295 9.10 7.95 -32.77
CA TYR A 295 9.00 9.35 -32.33
C TYR A 295 7.80 10.05 -32.99
N THR A 296 7.62 9.85 -34.29
CA THR A 296 6.50 10.44 -35.05
C THR A 296 5.15 9.87 -34.62
N LYS A 297 5.06 8.56 -34.32
CA LYS A 297 3.86 7.94 -33.71
C LYS A 297 3.54 8.49 -32.35
N THR A 298 4.56 8.68 -31.52
CA THR A 298 4.40 9.24 -30.17
C THR A 298 3.89 10.67 -30.26
N GLU A 299 4.46 11.46 -31.16
CA GLU A 299 4.05 12.84 -31.40
C GLU A 299 2.64 12.94 -32.01
N LEU A 300 2.30 12.11 -33.00
CA LEU A 300 0.95 12.06 -33.57
C LEU A 300 -0.08 11.74 -32.49
N LYS A 301 0.20 10.75 -31.64
CA LYS A 301 -0.66 10.39 -30.52
C LYS A 301 -0.82 11.53 -29.51
N LYS A 302 0.24 12.29 -29.23
CA LYS A 302 0.16 13.51 -28.39
C LYS A 302 -0.72 14.57 -29.03
N ARG A 303 -0.51 14.86 -30.31
CA ARG A 303 -1.30 15.89 -31.03
C ARG A 303 -2.77 15.52 -31.11
N VAL A 304 -3.10 14.24 -31.30
CA VAL A 304 -4.48 13.71 -31.24
C VAL A 304 -5.05 13.79 -29.82
N ALA A 305 -4.27 13.42 -28.79
CA ALA A 305 -4.71 13.45 -27.39
C ALA A 305 -4.85 14.86 -26.79
N ALA A 306 -4.06 15.84 -27.26
CA ALA A 306 -4.07 17.21 -26.77
C ALA A 306 -5.36 17.99 -27.15
N LYS A 307 -6.24 17.42 -28.00
CA LYS A 307 -7.40 18.13 -28.53
C LYS A 307 -8.60 18.19 -27.58
N VAL A 308 -8.71 17.24 -26.66
CA VAL A 308 -9.71 17.28 -25.59
C VAL A 308 -8.99 17.42 -24.26
N GLN A 309 -9.04 18.61 -23.67
CA GLN A 309 -8.46 18.85 -22.35
C GLN A 309 -9.54 18.63 -21.29
N TYR A 310 -9.37 17.60 -20.46
CA TYR A 310 -10.25 17.35 -19.33
C TYR A 310 -9.78 18.14 -18.11
N THR A 311 -10.69 18.86 -17.49
CA THR A 311 -10.48 19.52 -16.19
C THR A 311 -11.54 19.04 -15.22
N VAL A 312 -11.13 18.60 -14.04
CA VAL A 312 -12.03 18.12 -12.99
C VAL A 312 -11.76 18.87 -11.69
N GLU A 313 -12.82 19.22 -10.97
CA GLU A 313 -12.75 19.72 -9.60
C GLU A 313 -13.06 18.56 -8.65
N GLY A 314 -12.12 18.24 -7.77
CA GLY A 314 -12.26 17.15 -6.80
C GLY A 314 -12.22 17.69 -5.36
N ALA A 315 -13.08 17.13 -4.51
CA ALA A 315 -12.98 17.31 -3.08
C ALA A 315 -11.70 16.62 -2.57
N ASP A 316 -10.89 17.36 -1.81
CA ASP A 316 -9.67 16.81 -1.23
C ASP A 316 -10.01 16.02 0.05
N LEU A 317 -10.22 14.71 -0.11
CA LEU A 317 -10.52 13.81 1.01
C LEU A 317 -9.33 13.63 1.97
N GLU A 318 -8.10 13.84 1.51
CA GLU A 318 -6.92 13.88 2.39
C GLU A 318 -7.05 15.06 3.36
N TYR A 319 -7.40 16.24 2.84
CA TYR A 319 -7.58 17.43 3.66
C TYR A 319 -8.86 17.40 4.51
N ILE A 320 -9.99 17.00 3.93
CA ILE A 320 -11.31 17.06 4.58
C ILE A 320 -11.45 15.96 5.65
N LEU A 321 -11.08 14.72 5.30
CA LEU A 321 -11.34 13.52 6.14
C LEU A 321 -10.06 12.94 6.75
N GLY A 322 -8.87 13.37 6.31
CA GLY A 322 -7.60 12.81 6.76
C GLY A 322 -7.23 11.49 6.07
N TYR A 323 -7.84 11.18 4.92
CA TYR A 323 -7.61 9.92 4.21
C TYR A 323 -6.35 10.00 3.35
N SER A 324 -5.21 9.65 3.94
CA SER A 324 -3.89 9.70 3.26
C SER A 324 -3.78 8.80 2.02
N HIS A 325 -4.64 7.78 1.89
CA HIS A 325 -4.72 6.90 0.72
C HIS A 325 -5.53 7.51 -0.44
N GLU A 326 -6.27 8.58 -0.19
CA GLU A 326 -7.06 9.30 -1.21
C GLU A 326 -6.32 10.53 -1.76
N LYS A 327 -5.04 10.68 -1.41
CA LYS A 327 -4.21 11.79 -1.88
C LYS A 327 -4.08 11.79 -3.40
N VAL A 328 -4.03 13.00 -3.97
CA VAL A 328 -3.76 13.24 -5.39
C VAL A 328 -2.68 14.31 -5.49
N ARG A 329 -1.63 14.02 -6.26
CA ARG A 329 -0.51 14.92 -6.55
C ARG A 329 -0.28 15.01 -8.05
N ILE A 330 0.53 16.00 -8.45
CA ILE A 330 0.99 16.15 -9.83
C ILE A 330 1.75 14.89 -10.29
N GLY A 331 1.39 14.36 -11.46
CA GLY A 331 2.00 13.16 -12.03
C GLY A 331 1.27 11.85 -11.71
N ASP A 332 0.34 11.83 -10.74
CA ASP A 332 -0.42 10.63 -10.37
C ASP A 332 -1.36 10.18 -11.50
N LYS A 333 -1.57 8.86 -11.62
CA LYS A 333 -2.63 8.28 -12.45
C LYS A 333 -3.91 8.17 -11.62
N ILE A 334 -5.00 8.74 -12.13
CA ILE A 334 -6.33 8.73 -11.50
C ILE A 334 -7.39 8.23 -12.48
N ARG A 335 -8.50 7.71 -11.95
CA ARG A 335 -9.70 7.37 -12.72
C ARG A 335 -10.80 8.36 -12.42
N ILE A 336 -11.52 8.79 -13.44
CA ILE A 336 -12.70 9.63 -13.33
C ILE A 336 -13.91 8.80 -13.70
N LYS A 337 -14.94 8.84 -12.85
CA LYS A 337 -16.27 8.30 -13.13
C LYS A 337 -17.29 9.42 -12.96
N ALA A 338 -17.59 10.08 -14.07
CA ALA A 338 -18.52 11.20 -14.13
C ALA A 338 -19.88 10.76 -14.70
N THR A 339 -20.84 10.49 -13.81
CA THR A 339 -22.17 9.94 -14.16
C THR A 339 -23.14 10.98 -14.73
N GLU A 340 -22.84 12.27 -14.59
CA GLU A 340 -23.60 13.39 -15.13
C GLU A 340 -23.54 13.52 -16.66
N PHE A 341 -22.58 12.84 -17.31
CA PHE A 341 -22.49 12.80 -18.77
C PHE A 341 -23.27 11.64 -19.37
N ASN A 342 -23.75 11.84 -20.60
CA ASN A 342 -24.43 10.81 -21.38
C ASN A 342 -23.73 10.58 -22.73
N PRO A 343 -23.08 9.42 -22.95
CA PRO A 343 -22.89 8.33 -22.00
C PRO A 343 -21.94 8.71 -20.85
N THR A 344 -22.02 7.98 -19.73
CA THR A 344 -21.18 8.21 -18.55
C THR A 344 -19.69 8.25 -18.94
N LEU A 345 -19.00 9.27 -18.43
CA LEU A 345 -17.59 9.47 -18.75
C LEU A 345 -16.73 8.66 -17.78
N TYR A 346 -16.12 7.61 -18.31
CA TYR A 346 -15.07 6.84 -17.64
C TYR A 346 -13.73 7.19 -18.26
N LEU A 347 -12.82 7.74 -17.46
CA LEU A 347 -11.53 8.22 -17.92
C LEU A 347 -10.42 7.65 -17.03
N ASP A 348 -9.46 6.94 -17.61
CA ASP A 348 -8.17 6.70 -16.94
C ASP A 348 -7.23 7.82 -17.40
N ALA A 349 -6.65 8.62 -16.51
CA ALA A 349 -5.82 9.76 -16.90
C ALA A 349 -4.68 10.07 -15.92
N ARG A 350 -3.71 10.86 -16.38
CA ARG A 350 -2.61 11.37 -15.56
C ARG A 350 -2.87 12.83 -15.19
N VAL A 351 -2.60 13.20 -13.95
CA VAL A 351 -2.70 14.59 -13.49
C VAL A 351 -1.49 15.36 -14.01
N ILE A 352 -1.72 16.32 -14.92
CA ILE A 352 -0.66 17.13 -15.54
C ILE A 352 -0.64 18.57 -15.05
N ARG A 353 -1.70 19.03 -14.38
CA ARG A 353 -1.75 20.32 -13.68
C ARG A 353 -2.59 20.20 -12.43
N VAL A 354 -2.14 20.82 -11.34
CA VAL A 354 -2.87 20.94 -10.09
C VAL A 354 -2.98 22.41 -9.72
N GLU A 355 -4.19 22.84 -9.39
CA GLU A 355 -4.47 24.17 -8.88
C GLU A 355 -5.11 24.04 -7.49
N THR A 356 -4.50 24.71 -6.51
CA THR A 356 -4.88 24.64 -5.08
C THR A 356 -5.00 26.04 -4.51
N ASP A 357 -6.14 26.35 -3.90
CA ASP A 357 -6.30 27.54 -3.08
C ASP A 357 -5.76 27.26 -1.67
N ILE A 358 -4.72 27.97 -1.25
CA ILE A 358 -4.14 27.73 0.08
C ILE A 358 -5.05 28.21 1.22
N MET A 359 -6.06 29.04 0.93
CA MET A 359 -7.09 29.47 1.87
C MET A 359 -8.17 28.39 2.05
N ASP A 360 -8.46 27.64 0.98
CA ASP A 360 -9.45 26.58 0.95
C ASP A 360 -8.89 25.33 0.27
N ARG A 361 -8.16 24.52 1.04
CA ARG A 361 -7.62 23.23 0.59
C ARG A 361 -8.66 22.10 0.54
N SER A 362 -9.95 22.39 0.75
CA SER A 362 -10.99 21.35 0.72
C SER A 362 -11.29 20.86 -0.70
N LYS A 363 -10.82 21.57 -1.72
CA LYS A 363 -11.03 21.24 -3.12
C LYS A 363 -9.82 21.62 -3.96
N LYS A 364 -9.65 20.91 -5.08
CA LYS A 364 -8.58 21.14 -6.05
C LYS A 364 -9.11 20.99 -7.45
N THR A 365 -8.47 21.71 -8.36
CA THR A 365 -8.73 21.58 -9.79
C THR A 365 -7.56 20.85 -10.43
N TYR A 366 -7.88 19.79 -11.17
CA TYR A 366 -6.92 18.95 -11.87
C TYR A 366 -7.14 19.08 -13.37
N THR A 367 -6.07 19.35 -14.13
CA THR A 367 -6.06 19.17 -15.58
C THR A 367 -5.43 17.83 -15.90
N LEU A 368 -6.08 17.06 -16.77
CA LEU A 368 -5.75 15.68 -17.06
C LEU A 368 -5.12 15.52 -18.45
N GLY A 369 -4.07 14.71 -18.52
CA GLY A 369 -3.36 14.35 -19.74
C GLY A 369 -3.19 12.83 -19.86
N GLU A 370 -2.62 12.37 -20.98
CA GLU A 370 -2.37 10.95 -21.27
C GLU A 370 -3.60 10.05 -21.02
N TYR A 371 -4.80 10.54 -21.34
CA TYR A 371 -6.03 9.89 -20.93
C TYR A 371 -6.50 8.80 -21.90
N VAL A 372 -7.21 7.81 -21.36
CA VAL A 372 -7.90 6.75 -22.10
C VAL A 372 -9.37 6.79 -21.68
N ARG A 373 -10.25 7.14 -22.63
CA ARG A 373 -11.70 7.06 -22.44
C ARG A 373 -12.13 5.60 -22.54
N ARG A 374 -12.92 5.13 -21.57
CA ARG A 374 -13.46 3.77 -21.52
C ARG A 374 -14.97 3.80 -21.78
N THR A 375 -15.48 2.78 -22.45
CA THR A 375 -16.92 2.51 -22.53
C THR A 375 -17.36 1.56 -21.43
N GLU A 376 -18.68 1.47 -21.17
CA GLU A 376 -19.22 0.46 -20.25
C GLU A 376 -18.90 -0.97 -20.69
N ALA A 377 -18.81 -1.23 -22.00
CA ALA A 377 -18.42 -2.52 -22.55
C ALA A 377 -16.98 -2.89 -22.17
N ASP A 378 -16.05 -1.93 -22.24
CA ASP A 378 -14.65 -2.12 -21.84
C ASP A 378 -14.52 -2.42 -20.34
N ILE A 379 -15.28 -1.71 -19.50
CA ILE A 379 -15.31 -1.93 -18.05
C ILE A 379 -15.86 -3.32 -17.73
N ASN A 380 -16.94 -3.74 -18.41
CA ASN A 380 -17.51 -5.07 -18.22
C ASN A 380 -16.56 -6.17 -18.67
N LYS A 381 -15.77 -5.95 -19.71
CA LYS A 381 -14.70 -6.87 -20.15
C LYS A 381 -13.61 -6.99 -19.08
N ILE A 382 -13.12 -5.88 -18.52
CA ILE A 382 -12.13 -5.88 -17.43
C ILE A 382 -12.69 -6.58 -16.18
N LYS A 383 -13.95 -6.30 -15.80
CA LYS A 383 -14.61 -6.99 -14.69
C LYS A 383 -14.69 -8.50 -14.90
N LYS A 384 -14.96 -8.94 -16.13
CA LYS A 384 -15.00 -10.36 -16.49
C LYS A 384 -13.61 -10.97 -16.38
N GLU A 385 -12.59 -10.35 -16.96
CA GLU A 385 -11.19 -10.81 -16.90
C GLU A 385 -10.66 -10.87 -15.46
N LEU A 386 -10.97 -9.88 -14.62
CA LEU A 386 -10.58 -9.87 -13.21
C LEU A 386 -11.33 -10.96 -12.41
N LYS A 387 -12.63 -11.16 -12.67
CA LYS A 387 -13.40 -12.27 -12.08
C LYS A 387 -12.79 -13.61 -12.48
N ASP A 388 -12.41 -13.79 -13.74
CA ASP A 388 -11.79 -15.02 -14.24
C ASP A 388 -10.41 -15.25 -13.59
N GLN A 389 -9.61 -14.20 -13.38
CA GLN A 389 -8.32 -14.29 -12.68
C GLN A 389 -8.47 -14.57 -11.17
N ILE A 390 -9.44 -13.93 -10.51
CA ILE A 390 -9.77 -14.20 -9.10
C ILE A 390 -10.28 -15.63 -8.96
N GLN A 391 -11.15 -16.08 -9.86
CA GLN A 391 -11.66 -17.45 -9.89
C GLN A 391 -10.53 -18.45 -10.07
N LYS A 392 -9.60 -18.19 -11.00
CA LYS A 392 -8.40 -19.02 -11.19
C LYS A 392 -7.52 -19.08 -9.92
N LYS A 393 -7.30 -17.95 -9.25
CA LYS A 393 -6.54 -17.90 -7.96
C LYS A 393 -7.28 -18.57 -6.81
N ILE A 394 -8.62 -18.48 -6.77
CA ILE A 394 -9.46 -19.19 -5.80
C ILE A 394 -9.41 -20.69 -6.06
N ASP A 395 -9.44 -21.13 -7.31
CA ASP A 395 -9.35 -22.53 -7.69
C ASP A 395 -7.95 -23.10 -7.42
N GLU A 396 -6.89 -22.31 -7.65
CA GLU A 396 -5.51 -22.61 -7.27
C GLU A 396 -5.32 -22.65 -5.73
N GLY A 397 -6.01 -21.79 -4.97
CA GLY A 397 -5.98 -21.78 -3.50
C GLY A 397 -6.82 -22.88 -2.84
N LYS A 398 -7.96 -23.25 -3.43
CA LYS A 398 -8.83 -24.35 -2.97
C LYS A 398 -8.22 -25.74 -3.21
N LEU A 399 -7.28 -25.87 -4.14
CA LEU A 399 -6.55 -27.12 -4.40
C LEU A 399 -5.57 -27.51 -3.26
N VAL A 400 -5.28 -26.62 -2.30
CA VAL A 400 -4.35 -26.91 -1.19
C VAL A 400 -5.07 -27.23 0.13
N GLU A 401 -6.35 -26.89 0.31
CA GLU A 401 -7.03 -26.98 1.62
C GLU A 401 -8.15 -28.03 1.75
N TYR A 402 -8.44 -28.83 0.71
CA TYR A 402 -9.41 -29.93 0.83
C TYR A 402 -8.91 -31.23 0.19
N THR A 403 -8.20 -32.04 0.97
CA THR A 403 -8.21 -33.50 0.80
C THR A 403 -8.92 -34.12 2.00
N PHE A 404 -10.26 -34.15 1.94
CA PHE A 404 -11.01 -35.19 2.65
C PHE A 404 -11.40 -36.23 1.62
N ASP A 405 -11.07 -37.50 1.88
CA ASP A 405 -11.45 -38.59 1.01
C ASP A 405 -12.98 -38.75 0.96
N LYS A 406 -13.46 -39.30 -0.16
CA LYS A 406 -14.89 -39.53 -0.43
C LYS A 406 -15.55 -40.45 0.61
N GLU A 407 -14.75 -41.22 1.33
CA GLU A 407 -15.16 -42.19 2.34
C GLU A 407 -15.57 -41.49 3.66
N THR A 408 -14.86 -40.42 4.04
CA THR A 408 -15.18 -39.62 5.24
C THR A 408 -16.54 -38.90 5.11
N ILE A 409 -16.85 -38.36 3.93
CA ILE A 409 -18.13 -37.65 3.66
C ILE A 409 -19.31 -38.63 3.67
N GLN A 410 -19.14 -39.85 3.14
CA GLN A 410 -20.20 -40.87 3.14
C GLN A 410 -20.51 -41.38 4.55
N ASN A 411 -19.49 -41.50 5.41
CA ASN A 411 -19.67 -41.96 6.80
C ASN A 411 -20.41 -40.93 7.66
N ILE A 412 -20.17 -39.62 7.45
CA ILE A 412 -20.90 -38.55 8.16
C ILE A 412 -22.38 -38.50 7.73
N ALA A 413 -22.67 -38.66 6.44
CA ALA A 413 -24.05 -38.69 5.94
C ALA A 413 -24.85 -39.88 6.49
N ASN A 414 -24.26 -41.09 6.49
CA ASN A 414 -24.89 -42.30 7.01
C ASN A 414 -25.15 -42.22 8.53
N THR A 415 -24.26 -41.53 9.28
CA THR A 415 -24.41 -41.33 10.73
C THR A 415 -25.50 -40.30 11.05
N ALA A 416 -25.66 -39.27 10.23
CA ALA A 416 -26.72 -38.26 10.38
C ALA A 416 -28.12 -38.84 10.09
N GLU A 417 -28.25 -39.73 9.09
CA GLU A 417 -29.51 -40.39 8.75
C GLU A 417 -29.94 -41.40 9.85
N SER A 418 -28.99 -42.16 10.41
CA SER A 418 -29.25 -43.08 11.53
C SER A 418 -29.67 -42.36 12.82
N ASN A 419 -29.18 -41.13 13.05
CA ASN A 419 -29.52 -40.34 14.24
C ASN A 419 -30.86 -39.60 14.10
N ALA A 420 -31.25 -39.20 12.88
CA ALA A 420 -32.58 -38.63 12.62
C ALA A 420 -33.72 -39.67 12.78
N ILE A 421 -33.47 -40.93 12.40
CA ILE A 421 -34.44 -42.04 12.52
C ILE A 421 -34.61 -42.51 13.97
N THR A 422 -33.59 -42.33 14.83
CA THR A 422 -33.62 -42.75 16.25
C THR A 422 -34.27 -41.69 17.16
N HIS A 423 -34.35 -40.42 16.74
CA HIS A 423 -35.04 -39.37 17.50
C HIS A 423 -36.53 -39.23 17.17
N ALA A 424 -36.97 -39.71 16.00
CA ALA A 424 -38.37 -39.69 15.58
C ALA A 424 -39.23 -40.87 16.12
N ASN A 425 -38.63 -41.87 16.76
CA ASN A 425 -39.29 -43.14 17.10
C ASN A 425 -39.41 -43.44 18.61
N THR A 426 -39.33 -42.44 19.50
CA THR A 426 -39.39 -42.71 20.96
C THR A 426 -40.18 -41.74 21.84
N GLN A 427 -41.15 -40.97 21.32
CA GLN A 427 -42.32 -40.34 22.01
C GLN A 427 -43.32 -39.94 20.90
N ASP A 428 -44.60 -40.32 20.80
CA ASP A 428 -45.60 -40.91 21.68
C ASP A 428 -46.50 -41.86 20.86
N GLN A 429 -46.56 -43.12 21.26
CA GLN A 429 -47.67 -44.03 20.95
C GLN A 429 -48.19 -44.59 22.28
N ALA A 430 -49.12 -43.89 22.90
CA ALA A 430 -50.28 -44.46 23.62
C ALA A 430 -51.19 -43.36 24.19
N VAL A 431 -52.50 -43.58 24.04
CA VAL A 431 -53.65 -42.92 24.70
C VAL A 431 -54.33 -41.78 23.93
N TYR A 432 -55.23 -42.17 23.00
CA TYR A 432 -56.66 -41.93 23.21
C TYR A 432 -57.48 -42.94 22.40
N GLU A 433 -57.65 -44.14 22.96
CA GLU A 433 -58.77 -45.01 22.64
C GLU A 433 -59.96 -44.64 23.54
N ASP A 434 -61.09 -44.46 22.89
CA ASP A 434 -62.40 -45.01 23.27
C ASP A 434 -63.26 -44.29 24.33
N SER A 435 -64.20 -43.47 23.86
CA SER A 435 -65.49 -43.30 24.54
C SER A 435 -66.62 -42.76 23.64
N THR A 436 -66.93 -43.36 22.49
CA THR A 436 -68.25 -43.14 21.85
C THR A 436 -68.78 -44.28 20.97
N TYR A 437 -68.09 -45.42 20.83
CA TYR A 437 -68.54 -46.45 19.89
C TYR A 437 -69.81 -47.22 20.35
N TYR A 438 -70.18 -47.20 21.63
CA TYR A 438 -71.37 -47.89 22.13
C TYR A 438 -72.62 -47.00 22.37
N THR A 439 -72.48 -45.68 22.35
CA THR A 439 -73.61 -44.74 22.47
C THR A 439 -74.22 -44.34 21.14
N ASP A 440 -73.47 -44.41 20.05
CA ASP A 440 -73.95 -44.05 18.71
C ASP A 440 -74.78 -45.18 18.07
N GLN A 441 -74.49 -46.44 18.43
CA GLN A 441 -75.32 -47.60 18.05
C GLN A 441 -76.71 -47.56 18.71
N GLN A 442 -76.79 -47.15 19.99
CA GLN A 442 -78.07 -47.03 20.72
C GLN A 442 -78.90 -45.84 20.23
N LYS A 443 -78.27 -44.72 19.86
CA LYS A 443 -78.95 -43.57 19.23
C LYS A 443 -79.47 -43.87 17.84
N GLN A 444 -78.75 -44.65 17.03
CA GLN A 444 -79.26 -45.11 15.73
C GLN A 444 -80.44 -46.07 15.89
N ASN A 445 -80.43 -46.96 16.89
CA ASN A 445 -81.55 -47.84 17.19
C ASN A 445 -82.78 -47.06 17.70
N LEU A 446 -82.62 -46.11 18.62
CA LEU A 446 -83.70 -45.23 19.10
C LEU A 446 -84.28 -44.33 18.01
N LYS A 447 -83.43 -43.82 17.11
CA LYS A 447 -83.86 -43.06 15.93
C LYS A 447 -84.64 -43.95 14.97
N SER A 448 -84.20 -45.19 14.76
CA SER A 448 -84.93 -46.18 13.97
C SER A 448 -86.27 -46.56 14.60
N ASP A 449 -86.36 -46.69 15.93
CA ASP A 449 -87.60 -47.01 16.65
C ASP A 449 -88.61 -45.83 16.63
N ILE A 450 -88.14 -44.58 16.65
CA ILE A 450 -88.97 -43.39 16.44
C ILE A 450 -89.42 -43.27 14.98
N GLU A 451 -88.53 -43.48 14.01
CA GLU A 451 -88.83 -43.41 12.57
C GLU A 451 -89.75 -44.55 12.09
N ASN A 452 -89.69 -45.72 12.74
CA ASN A 452 -90.55 -46.88 12.47
C ASN A 452 -91.83 -46.93 13.35
N GLY A 453 -92.11 -45.89 14.13
CA GLY A 453 -93.37 -45.72 14.86
C GLY A 453 -93.55 -46.57 16.12
N LEU A 454 -92.47 -47.03 16.73
CA LEU A 454 -92.46 -47.88 17.94
C LEU A 454 -92.33 -47.08 19.26
N LEU A 455 -92.20 -45.75 19.21
CA LEU A 455 -92.11 -44.85 20.37
C LEU A 455 -92.80 -43.48 20.10
N THR A 456 -93.66 -43.02 21.01
CA THR A 456 -94.32 -41.70 20.94
C THR A 456 -93.98 -40.85 22.18
N ILE A 457 -93.47 -39.62 22.01
CA ILE A 457 -93.16 -38.69 23.11
C ILE A 457 -94.35 -37.72 23.29
N PRO A 458 -95.05 -37.70 24.44
CA PRO A 458 -96.21 -36.84 24.67
C PRO A 458 -95.85 -35.35 24.85
N GLY A 459 -96.61 -34.45 24.23
CA GLY A 459 -96.32 -33.01 24.08
C GLY A 459 -96.46 -32.10 25.32
N GLY A 460 -96.33 -32.60 26.54
CA GLY A 460 -96.45 -31.81 27.78
C GLY A 460 -95.13 -31.53 28.53
N SER A 461 -94.01 -32.07 28.06
CA SER A 461 -92.74 -32.09 28.82
C SER A 461 -91.76 -30.95 28.47
N LEU A 462 -92.14 -29.99 27.62
CA LEU A 462 -91.24 -28.94 27.11
C LEU A 462 -91.32 -27.60 27.85
N GLU A 463 -92.42 -27.29 28.54
CA GLU A 463 -92.60 -25.96 29.15
C GLU A 463 -91.67 -25.72 30.34
N GLY A 464 -91.42 -26.72 31.19
CA GLY A 464 -90.54 -26.58 32.36
C GLY A 464 -89.05 -26.43 32.05
N PHE A 465 -88.58 -26.97 30.91
CA PHE A 465 -87.17 -26.83 30.50
C PHE A 465 -86.88 -25.47 29.87
N ILE A 466 -87.86 -24.86 29.21
CA ILE A 466 -87.72 -23.53 28.60
C ILE A 466 -87.58 -22.44 29.68
N GLU A 467 -88.27 -22.57 30.80
CA GLU A 467 -88.26 -21.57 31.88
C GLU A 467 -86.93 -21.57 32.68
N MET A 468 -86.36 -22.75 32.93
CA MET A 468 -85.06 -22.90 33.60
C MET A 468 -83.89 -22.46 32.70
N ALA A 469 -83.96 -22.76 31.40
CA ALA A 469 -82.96 -22.30 30.42
C ALA A 469 -82.96 -20.76 30.31
N ASN A 470 -84.13 -20.14 30.23
CA ASN A 470 -84.26 -18.68 30.13
C ASN A 470 -83.78 -17.93 31.38
N THR A 471 -83.95 -18.51 32.56
CA THR A 471 -83.48 -17.91 33.83
C THR A 471 -81.97 -18.04 34.01
N THR A 472 -81.38 -19.13 33.53
CA THR A 472 -79.92 -19.36 33.56
C THR A 472 -79.19 -18.47 32.55
N LEU A 473 -79.78 -18.25 31.37
CA LEU A 473 -79.21 -17.40 30.32
C LEU A 473 -79.24 -15.89 30.66
N LYS A 474 -80.19 -15.42 31.47
CA LYS A 474 -80.30 -13.99 31.85
C LYS A 474 -79.38 -13.56 33.00
N ASN A 475 -78.90 -14.49 33.82
CA ASN A 475 -78.08 -14.20 35.02
C ASN A 475 -76.59 -14.58 34.85
N ALA A 476 -76.18 -15.09 33.69
CA ALA A 476 -74.77 -15.28 33.38
C ALA A 476 -74.14 -13.94 32.99
N SER A 477 -73.41 -13.30 33.90
CA SER A 477 -72.44 -12.25 33.58
C SER A 477 -71.27 -12.88 32.82
N SER A 478 -71.51 -13.29 31.58
CA SER A 478 -70.49 -13.91 30.76
C SER A 478 -69.49 -12.84 30.37
N THR A 479 -68.27 -12.96 30.90
CA THR A 479 -67.06 -12.22 30.48
C THR A 479 -66.65 -12.53 29.04
N VAL A 480 -67.41 -13.39 28.36
CA VAL A 480 -67.21 -13.79 26.98
C VAL A 480 -68.52 -13.59 26.21
N TYR A 481 -68.49 -12.72 25.23
CA TYR A 481 -69.57 -12.45 24.29
C TYR A 481 -69.19 -12.97 22.91
N THR A 482 -70.18 -13.49 22.17
CA THR A 482 -69.99 -13.88 20.76
C THR A 482 -70.98 -13.10 19.91
N ASP A 483 -70.49 -12.48 18.84
CA ASP A 483 -71.36 -11.78 17.88
C ASP A 483 -71.94 -12.74 16.82
N GLU A 484 -72.83 -12.22 15.98
CA GLU A 484 -73.47 -13.00 14.90
C GLU A 484 -72.46 -13.51 13.85
N GLU A 485 -71.25 -12.96 13.83
CA GLU A 485 -70.14 -13.34 12.94
C GLU A 485 -69.25 -14.43 13.56
N GLY A 486 -69.51 -14.84 14.81
CA GLY A 486 -68.76 -15.88 15.51
C GLY A 486 -67.45 -15.41 16.15
N ASN A 487 -67.22 -14.09 16.27
CA ASN A 487 -66.06 -13.54 16.96
C ASN A 487 -66.25 -13.65 18.48
N PHE A 488 -65.19 -13.91 19.22
CA PHE A 488 -65.22 -13.94 20.69
C PHE A 488 -64.70 -12.64 21.28
N TYR A 489 -65.41 -12.07 22.24
CA TYR A 489 -65.03 -10.86 22.97
C TYR A 489 -64.88 -11.21 24.44
N PHE A 490 -63.68 -11.04 24.97
CA PHE A 490 -63.38 -11.19 26.38
C PHE A 490 -63.37 -9.80 27.00
N ILE A 491 -64.38 -9.52 27.83
CA ILE A 491 -64.59 -8.20 28.44
C ILE A 491 -64.13 -8.28 29.89
N ASP A 492 -63.31 -7.33 30.34
CA ASP A 492 -62.94 -7.25 31.75
C ASP A 492 -64.20 -6.93 32.59
N PRO A 493 -64.57 -7.79 33.55
CA PRO A 493 -65.78 -7.58 34.35
C PRO A 493 -65.70 -6.35 35.28
N ASN A 494 -64.50 -5.81 35.52
CA ASN A 494 -64.29 -4.63 36.38
C ASN A 494 -64.13 -3.33 35.58
N ASP A 495 -63.78 -3.43 34.29
CA ASP A 495 -63.66 -2.30 33.38
C ASP A 495 -64.15 -2.69 31.97
N MET A 496 -65.40 -2.34 31.67
CA MET A 496 -66.05 -2.74 30.42
C MET A 496 -65.43 -2.09 29.18
N ASP A 497 -64.52 -1.13 29.36
CA ASP A 497 -63.80 -0.52 28.25
C ASP A 497 -62.62 -1.41 27.78
N ILE A 498 -62.14 -2.34 28.61
CA ILE A 498 -61.06 -3.27 28.26
C ILE A 498 -61.63 -4.55 27.65
N VAL A 499 -61.37 -4.76 26.36
CA VAL A 499 -61.91 -5.89 25.60
C VAL A 499 -60.84 -6.54 24.72
N VAL A 500 -60.76 -7.87 24.74
CA VAL A 500 -59.98 -8.66 23.78
C VAL A 500 -60.94 -9.31 22.79
N LYS A 501 -60.81 -9.00 21.50
CA LYS A 501 -61.58 -9.62 20.42
C LYS A 501 -60.72 -10.68 19.71
N ILE A 502 -61.20 -11.91 19.64
CA ILE A 502 -60.62 -12.99 18.84
C ILE A 502 -61.52 -13.21 17.63
N THR A 503 -60.92 -13.12 16.45
CA THR A 503 -61.56 -13.29 15.15
C THR A 503 -60.80 -14.32 14.31
N SER A 504 -61.36 -14.71 13.17
CA SER A 504 -60.64 -15.51 12.17
C SER A 504 -59.43 -14.79 11.58
N GLN A 505 -59.34 -13.46 11.70
CA GLN A 505 -58.24 -12.65 11.18
C GLN A 505 -57.12 -12.41 12.21
N GLY A 506 -57.38 -12.69 13.50
CA GLY A 506 -56.40 -12.46 14.56
C GLY A 506 -57.02 -12.09 15.93
N ILE A 507 -56.14 -11.65 16.84
CA ILE A 507 -56.47 -11.16 18.18
C ILE A 507 -56.28 -9.65 18.22
N GLY A 508 -57.33 -8.91 18.57
CA GLY A 508 -57.32 -7.47 18.77
C GLY A 508 -57.63 -7.08 20.22
N VAL A 509 -57.13 -5.94 20.65
CA VAL A 509 -57.41 -5.36 21.99
C VAL A 509 -58.03 -3.97 21.85
N SER A 510 -58.96 -3.62 22.74
CA SER A 510 -59.63 -2.31 22.82
C SER A 510 -59.64 -1.85 24.27
N THR A 511 -59.45 -0.55 24.48
CA THR A 511 -59.64 0.13 25.78
C THR A 511 -60.79 1.14 25.73
N ASN A 512 -61.71 1.01 24.75
CA ASN A 512 -62.88 1.87 24.56
C ASN A 512 -64.17 1.04 24.41
N GLY A 513 -64.17 -0.17 24.96
CA GLY A 513 -65.31 -1.07 25.05
C GLY A 513 -65.52 -1.94 23.82
N ILE A 514 -66.61 -2.71 23.86
CA ILE A 514 -66.94 -3.75 22.87
C ILE A 514 -67.18 -3.21 21.46
N ASN A 515 -67.58 -1.94 21.35
CA ASN A 515 -67.79 -1.22 20.09
C ASN A 515 -66.60 -0.28 19.75
N GLY A 516 -65.54 -0.30 20.56
CA GLY A 516 -64.36 0.54 20.36
C GLY A 516 -63.48 0.06 19.21
N PRO A 517 -62.57 0.91 18.71
CA PRO A 517 -61.57 0.47 17.74
C PRO A 517 -60.67 -0.60 18.36
N PHE A 518 -60.49 -1.72 17.66
CA PHE A 518 -59.59 -2.79 18.07
C PHE A 518 -58.25 -2.64 17.36
N GLU A 519 -57.17 -2.60 18.14
CA GLU A 519 -55.82 -2.69 17.61
C GLU A 519 -55.40 -4.16 17.51
N ASN A 520 -54.96 -4.59 16.32
CA ASN A 520 -54.50 -5.95 16.11
C ASN A 520 -53.20 -6.19 16.90
N ALA A 521 -53.22 -7.13 17.84
CA ALA A 521 -52.04 -7.58 18.59
C ALA A 521 -51.38 -8.80 17.91
N ILE A 522 -52.19 -9.69 17.34
CA ILE A 522 -51.72 -10.86 16.57
C ILE A 522 -52.61 -11.00 15.34
N THR A 523 -52.02 -11.22 14.16
CA THR A 523 -52.75 -11.50 12.92
C THR A 523 -52.22 -12.79 12.27
N GLY A 524 -52.87 -13.24 11.20
CA GLY A 524 -52.35 -14.34 10.36
C GLY A 524 -50.97 -14.05 9.72
N GLN A 525 -50.47 -12.82 9.80
CA GLN A 525 -49.15 -12.42 9.30
C GLN A 525 -48.09 -12.27 10.41
N GLY A 526 -48.45 -12.40 11.69
CA GLY A 526 -47.50 -12.35 12.80
C GLY A 526 -47.99 -11.54 14.01
N ILE A 527 -47.07 -11.23 14.92
CA ILE A 527 -47.33 -10.42 16.12
C ILE A 527 -47.10 -8.94 15.77
N ASN A 528 -48.10 -8.10 16.04
CA ASN A 528 -47.97 -6.66 15.90
C ASN A 528 -47.56 -6.03 17.25
N ALA A 529 -46.34 -5.52 17.32
CA ALA A 529 -45.75 -4.99 18.55
C ALA A 529 -46.09 -3.50 18.83
N THR A 530 -46.98 -2.86 18.05
CA THR A 530 -47.35 -1.44 18.25
C THR A 530 -48.10 -1.18 19.56
N ALA A 531 -48.67 -2.22 20.17
CA ALA A 531 -49.44 -2.12 21.42
C ALA A 531 -48.60 -2.35 22.70
N ILE A 532 -47.27 -2.48 22.62
CA ILE A 532 -46.40 -2.63 23.80
C ILE A 532 -46.12 -1.25 24.38
N VAL A 533 -47.00 -0.77 25.26
CA VAL A 533 -46.91 0.59 25.83
C VAL A 533 -45.90 0.68 26.99
N THR A 534 -45.66 -0.42 27.73
CA THR A 534 -44.65 -0.53 28.81
C THR A 534 -44.19 -1.99 29.02
N GLY A 535 -42.88 -2.28 29.10
CA GLY A 535 -42.33 -3.62 29.41
C GLY A 535 -41.08 -4.02 28.60
N PHE A 536 -40.50 -5.19 28.89
CA PHE A 536 -39.39 -5.79 28.12
C PHE A 536 -39.91 -6.94 27.23
N MET A 537 -39.40 -7.08 26.00
CA MET A 537 -39.57 -8.29 25.19
C MET A 537 -38.37 -9.21 25.41
N SER A 538 -38.58 -10.38 26.03
CA SER A 538 -37.51 -11.37 26.27
C SER A 538 -37.27 -12.24 25.02
N PHE A 539 -36.01 -12.36 24.59
CA PHE A 539 -35.55 -13.16 23.44
C PHE A 539 -34.86 -14.47 23.86
N GLU A 540 -35.23 -15.03 25.00
CA GLU A 540 -34.50 -16.13 25.67
C GLU A 540 -34.28 -17.43 24.86
N ARG A 541 -34.93 -17.61 23.70
CA ARG A 541 -34.82 -18.83 22.87
C ARG A 541 -34.31 -18.62 21.45
N ALA A 542 -33.86 -17.43 21.07
CA ALA A 542 -33.24 -17.22 19.75
C ALA A 542 -31.83 -17.84 19.72
N ARG A 543 -31.72 -19.12 19.33
CA ARG A 543 -30.42 -19.77 19.07
C ARG A 543 -30.22 -19.92 17.56
N GLY A 544 -29.24 -19.20 17.00
CA GLY A 544 -28.73 -19.43 15.64
C GLY A 544 -29.42 -18.68 14.49
N GLY A 545 -30.00 -17.49 14.72
CA GLY A 545 -30.62 -16.66 13.67
C GLY A 545 -30.00 -15.25 13.55
N TYR A 546 -30.30 -14.55 12.44
CA TYR A 546 -29.92 -13.15 12.21
C TYR A 546 -31.09 -12.21 12.55
N LEU A 547 -30.82 -11.13 13.29
CA LEU A 547 -31.75 -10.01 13.43
C LEU A 547 -31.46 -9.02 12.29
N GLN A 548 -32.31 -9.03 11.27
CA GLN A 548 -32.21 -8.10 10.15
C GLN A 548 -33.08 -6.87 10.40
N ILE A 549 -32.46 -5.69 10.42
CA ILE A 549 -33.13 -4.39 10.51
C ILE A 549 -32.90 -3.70 9.16
N GLY A 550 -33.96 -3.59 8.33
CA GLY A 550 -33.91 -3.06 6.96
C GLY A 550 -33.71 -4.09 5.84
N GLY A 551 -34.02 -3.72 4.60
CA GLY A 551 -33.90 -4.54 3.38
C GLY A 551 -34.84 -4.07 2.26
N ASP A 552 -34.82 -4.72 1.07
CA ASP A 552 -35.54 -4.21 -0.11
C ASP A 552 -37.05 -4.08 0.12
N GLU A 553 -37.52 -2.83 -0.02
CA GLU A 553 -38.84 -2.23 0.28
C GLU A 553 -39.24 -2.05 1.77
N ASN A 554 -38.26 -2.03 2.68
CA ASN A 554 -38.29 -1.15 3.85
C ASN A 554 -36.85 -0.74 4.23
N ASP A 555 -36.39 0.25 3.47
CA ASP A 555 -35.07 0.89 3.48
C ASP A 555 -34.65 1.53 4.83
N LEU A 556 -33.33 1.67 4.98
CA LEU A 556 -32.60 2.34 6.08
C LEU A 556 -32.93 1.81 7.49
N GLY A 557 -32.53 0.56 7.73
CA GLY A 557 -32.52 0.02 9.09
C GLY A 557 -31.68 0.88 10.03
N ARG A 558 -32.32 1.47 11.04
CA ARG A 558 -31.65 2.28 12.07
C ARG A 558 -31.87 1.69 13.45
N LEU A 559 -30.78 1.53 14.21
CA LEU A 559 -30.79 1.12 15.60
C LEU A 559 -30.33 2.30 16.47
N ILE A 560 -31.20 2.76 17.37
CA ILE A 560 -30.86 3.80 18.35
C ILE A 560 -31.01 3.25 19.77
N VAL A 561 -29.95 3.35 20.57
CA VAL A 561 -29.99 3.09 22.02
C VAL A 561 -29.88 4.41 22.74
N TYR A 562 -30.82 4.70 23.64
CA TYR A 562 -30.80 5.91 24.47
C TYR A 562 -30.22 5.65 25.86
N GLY A 563 -29.45 6.59 26.37
CA GLY A 563 -29.03 6.65 27.76
C GLY A 563 -30.18 7.05 28.69
N SER A 564 -29.95 6.95 30.01
CA SER A 564 -30.95 7.24 31.06
C SER A 564 -31.48 8.68 31.07
N ASN A 565 -30.82 9.58 30.36
CA ASN A 565 -31.14 10.99 30.17
C ASN A 565 -31.83 11.28 28.83
N GLY A 566 -32.15 10.25 28.04
CA GLY A 566 -32.81 10.37 26.74
C GLY A 566 -31.90 10.80 25.59
N THR A 567 -30.57 10.77 25.75
CA THR A 567 -29.63 11.02 24.64
C THR A 567 -29.22 9.72 23.94
N PRO A 568 -29.09 9.68 22.60
CA PRO A 568 -28.58 8.51 21.89
C PRO A 568 -27.14 8.21 22.34
N ILE A 569 -26.87 6.97 22.75
CA ILE A 569 -25.52 6.46 23.08
C ILE A 569 -25.00 5.49 22.01
N VAL A 570 -25.90 4.86 21.26
CA VAL A 570 -25.62 4.08 20.04
C VAL A 570 -26.59 4.55 18.97
N ASP A 571 -26.09 4.85 17.78
CA ASP A 571 -26.90 5.25 16.62
C ASP A 571 -26.25 4.65 15.37
N ILE A 572 -26.90 3.64 14.81
CA ILE A 572 -26.40 2.87 13.67
C ILE A 572 -27.44 2.95 12.56
N ASP A 573 -27.08 3.52 11.42
CA ASP A 573 -27.84 3.54 10.17
C ASP A 573 -26.92 3.19 8.97
N ASN A 574 -27.40 3.40 7.74
CA ASN A 574 -26.64 3.11 6.52
C ASN A 574 -25.45 4.06 6.26
N GLU A 575 -25.40 5.21 6.93
CA GLU A 575 -24.41 6.28 6.73
C GLU A 575 -23.47 6.43 7.93
N ARG A 576 -23.89 5.97 9.11
CA ARG A 576 -23.20 6.20 10.39
C ARG A 576 -23.35 5.00 11.32
N ALA A 577 -22.21 4.50 11.81
CA ALA A 577 -22.15 3.66 13.00
C ALA A 577 -21.46 4.47 14.11
N ALA A 578 -22.24 5.20 14.91
CA ALA A 578 -21.74 6.09 15.94
C ALA A 578 -21.95 5.49 17.33
N PHE A 579 -20.85 5.41 18.09
CA PHE A 579 -20.84 5.05 19.50
C PHE A 579 -20.25 6.21 20.28
N GLN A 580 -20.89 6.62 21.38
CA GLN A 580 -20.34 7.70 22.21
C GLN A 580 -19.04 7.28 22.92
N ASN A 581 -18.96 6.01 23.32
CA ASN A 581 -17.74 5.37 23.84
C ASN A 581 -17.69 3.93 23.30
N VAL A 582 -16.53 3.50 22.79
CA VAL A 582 -16.28 2.11 22.40
C VAL A 582 -15.28 1.52 23.38
N SER A 583 -15.67 0.44 24.06
CA SER A 583 -14.74 -0.39 24.85
C SER A 583 -14.48 -1.67 24.05
N ALA A 584 -13.32 -1.76 23.43
CA ALA A 584 -12.89 -2.92 22.67
C ALA A 584 -11.51 -3.36 23.18
N GLU A 585 -11.30 -4.67 23.38
CA GLU A 585 -10.00 -5.20 23.77
C GLU A 585 -8.92 -4.94 22.70
N ASN A 586 -9.31 -5.00 21.41
CA ASN A 586 -8.43 -4.68 20.29
C ASN A 586 -9.13 -3.73 19.32
N PHE A 587 -8.46 -2.63 18.98
CA PHE A 587 -8.91 -1.66 17.99
C PHE A 587 -7.86 -1.55 16.88
N SER A 588 -8.14 -2.12 15.70
CA SER A 588 -7.24 -2.06 14.55
C SER A 588 -7.57 -0.83 13.70
N SER A 589 -6.81 0.25 13.86
CA SER A 589 -6.97 1.47 13.08
C SER A 589 -5.61 2.03 12.66
N PRO A 590 -5.42 2.42 11.39
CA PRO A 590 -4.17 3.01 10.93
C PRO A 590 -3.92 4.43 11.49
N VAL A 591 -4.89 5.04 12.17
CA VAL A 591 -4.79 6.41 12.71
C VAL A 591 -4.74 6.48 14.24
N VAL A 592 -4.93 5.36 14.94
CA VAL A 592 -4.84 5.31 16.40
C VAL A 592 -3.53 4.60 16.77
N PRO A 593 -2.57 5.30 17.40
CA PRO A 593 -1.32 4.68 17.83
C PRO A 593 -1.57 3.46 18.71
N LYS A 594 -0.93 2.34 18.39
CA LYS A 594 -1.03 1.12 19.20
C LYS A 594 -0.34 1.36 20.53
N LEU A 595 -1.12 1.31 21.61
CA LEU A 595 -0.63 1.46 22.98
C LEU A 595 -0.38 0.09 23.60
N ASN A 596 0.77 -0.09 24.23
CA ASN A 596 1.08 -1.24 25.08
C ASN A 596 1.47 -0.79 26.48
N THR A 597 0.84 -1.40 27.49
CA THR A 597 1.17 -1.24 28.91
C THR A 597 1.65 -2.53 29.56
N GLU A 598 1.61 -3.65 28.85
CA GLU A 598 1.95 -4.97 29.38
C GLU A 598 3.36 -5.40 28.98
N SER A 599 3.95 -6.29 29.78
CA SER A 599 5.24 -6.90 29.46
C SER A 599 5.04 -8.27 28.83
N TYR A 600 5.78 -8.57 27.77
CA TYR A 600 5.60 -9.81 27.02
C TYR A 600 6.85 -10.25 26.27
N ILE A 601 6.84 -11.51 25.84
CA ILE A 601 7.90 -12.10 25.02
C ILE A 601 7.35 -12.34 23.60
N LEU A 602 8.17 -12.04 22.60
CA LEU A 602 8.02 -12.46 21.21
C LEU A 602 9.12 -13.48 20.93
N ARG A 603 8.74 -14.73 20.73
CA ARG A 603 9.67 -15.82 20.41
C ARG A 603 9.90 -15.88 18.91
N VAL A 604 11.16 -16.03 18.53
CA VAL A 604 11.60 -16.13 17.14
C VAL A 604 12.37 -17.44 16.94
N ASP A 605 11.88 -18.33 16.08
CA ASP A 605 12.57 -19.54 15.64
C ASP A 605 12.84 -19.48 14.14
N PRO A 606 14.08 -19.16 13.71
CA PRO A 606 14.40 -19.05 12.29
C PRO A 606 14.30 -20.33 11.46
N LEU A 607 14.36 -21.50 12.10
CA LEU A 607 14.30 -22.78 11.39
C LEU A 607 12.85 -23.27 11.25
N ASN A 608 12.09 -23.22 12.34
CA ASN A 608 10.76 -23.85 12.41
C ASN A 608 9.60 -22.84 12.56
N GLY A 609 9.89 -21.56 12.77
CA GLY A 609 8.89 -20.53 12.98
C GLY A 609 8.09 -20.17 11.72
N ASP A 610 6.96 -19.53 11.94
CA ASP A 610 6.06 -19.02 10.90
C ASP A 610 5.70 -17.56 11.21
N ASP A 611 6.02 -16.66 10.28
CA ASP A 611 5.67 -15.23 10.41
C ASP A 611 4.15 -15.00 10.31
N ARG A 612 3.32 -16.02 10.08
CA ARG A 612 1.86 -15.93 10.27
C ARG A 612 1.44 -16.08 11.73
N GLY A 613 2.28 -16.69 12.57
CA GLY A 613 2.03 -16.85 14.01
C GLY A 613 2.16 -15.54 14.77
N THR A 614 1.69 -15.51 16.01
CA THR A 614 1.75 -14.34 16.90
C THR A 614 3.11 -14.14 17.56
N GLY A 615 3.95 -15.19 17.63
CA GLY A 615 5.19 -15.19 18.41
C GLY A 615 4.99 -15.30 19.93
N ARG A 616 3.75 -15.54 20.39
CA ARG A 616 3.40 -15.57 21.81
C ARG A 616 3.55 -16.94 22.47
N GLY A 617 3.36 -18.00 21.69
CA GLY A 617 3.41 -19.38 22.19
C GLY A 617 4.83 -19.83 22.55
N ALA A 618 4.93 -21.08 23.02
CA ALA A 618 6.20 -21.74 23.32
C ALA A 618 7.00 -22.06 22.03
N TRP A 619 8.21 -22.61 22.15
CA TRP A 619 9.07 -22.87 20.98
C TRP A 619 8.51 -23.91 20.00
N ASP A 620 7.65 -24.82 20.48
CA ASP A 620 7.10 -25.96 19.76
C ASP A 620 5.62 -25.76 19.35
N THR A 621 5.06 -24.56 19.54
CA THR A 621 3.69 -24.26 19.11
C THR A 621 3.61 -24.08 17.60
N THR A 622 2.52 -24.56 17.00
CA THR A 622 2.20 -24.43 15.56
C THR A 622 0.92 -23.61 15.36
N GLY A 623 0.70 -23.06 14.17
CA GLY A 623 -0.50 -22.27 13.86
C GLY A 623 -0.43 -20.84 14.41
N GLU A 624 -1.55 -20.29 14.89
CA GLU A 624 -1.65 -18.88 15.31
C GLU A 624 -0.72 -18.51 16.48
N GLU A 625 -0.35 -19.45 17.36
CA GLU A 625 0.57 -19.19 18.46
C GLU A 625 2.03 -19.54 18.15
N SER A 626 2.35 -19.92 16.92
CA SER A 626 3.72 -20.30 16.56
C SER A 626 4.74 -19.18 16.78
N PRO A 627 6.00 -19.52 17.11
CA PRO A 627 7.11 -18.57 17.08
C PRO A 627 7.22 -17.90 15.72
N LEU A 628 7.61 -16.63 15.73
CA LEU A 628 7.91 -15.90 14.50
C LEU A 628 9.13 -16.52 13.82
N LYS A 629 9.19 -16.43 12.50
CA LYS A 629 10.33 -16.92 11.74
C LYS A 629 11.50 -15.94 11.79
N SER A 630 11.24 -14.62 11.78
CA SER A 630 12.33 -13.63 11.71
C SER A 630 12.31 -12.60 12.84
N PRO A 631 13.49 -12.17 13.36
CA PRO A 631 13.56 -11.06 14.32
C PRO A 631 13.09 -9.73 13.72
N ALA A 632 13.25 -9.54 12.41
CA ALA A 632 12.75 -8.36 11.70
C ALA A 632 11.23 -8.25 11.75
N GLU A 633 10.52 -9.38 11.61
CA GLU A 633 9.06 -9.38 11.75
C GLU A 633 8.62 -9.08 13.19
N ALA A 634 9.35 -9.57 14.19
CA ALA A 634 9.09 -9.24 15.59
C ALA A 634 9.23 -7.73 15.86
N LEU A 635 10.26 -7.09 15.28
CA LEU A 635 10.47 -5.64 15.37
C LEU A 635 9.36 -4.83 14.68
N ARG A 636 8.87 -5.28 13.52
CA ARG A 636 7.76 -4.62 12.80
C ARG A 636 6.42 -4.65 13.55
N ARG A 637 6.23 -5.62 14.44
CA ARG A 637 5.00 -5.79 15.22
C ARG A 637 4.95 -4.98 16.50
N LEU A 638 6.03 -4.27 16.82
CA LEU A 638 6.07 -3.47 18.02
C LEU A 638 5.01 -2.35 17.97
N PRO A 639 4.40 -2.02 19.12
CA PRO A 639 3.42 -0.95 19.23
C PRO A 639 4.09 0.42 19.04
N ASP A 640 3.32 1.42 18.61
CA ASP A 640 3.80 2.80 18.44
C ASP A 640 4.16 3.45 19.79
N VAL A 641 3.42 3.08 20.84
CA VAL A 641 3.64 3.54 22.22
C VAL A 641 3.76 2.34 23.15
N ASN A 642 4.92 2.17 23.77
CA ASN A 642 5.21 1.09 24.71
C ASN A 642 5.63 1.63 26.09
N HIS A 643 4.91 1.16 27.12
CA HIS A 643 5.21 1.39 28.53
C HIS A 643 5.65 0.12 29.27
N GLY A 644 5.53 -1.06 28.66
CA GLY A 644 5.94 -2.35 29.23
C GLY A 644 7.33 -2.81 28.78
N GLU A 645 7.76 -3.99 29.25
CA GLU A 645 8.97 -4.67 28.76
C GLU A 645 8.60 -5.64 27.63
N ILE A 646 9.14 -5.41 26.45
CA ILE A 646 9.00 -6.30 25.30
C ILE A 646 10.34 -7.01 25.07
N ARG A 647 10.37 -8.33 25.20
CA ARG A 647 11.55 -9.15 24.89
C ARG A 647 11.34 -9.92 23.60
N ILE A 648 12.13 -9.62 22.59
CA ILE A 648 12.26 -10.43 21.37
C ILE A 648 13.36 -11.45 21.64
N GLN A 649 12.96 -12.70 21.84
CA GLN A 649 13.86 -13.79 22.21
C GLN A 649 14.05 -14.71 21.01
N THR A 650 15.30 -14.83 20.55
CA THR A 650 15.63 -15.66 19.36
C THR A 650 16.10 -17.04 19.79
N HIS A 651 15.58 -18.10 19.18
CA HIS A 651 15.79 -19.48 19.59
C HIS A 651 17.28 -19.84 19.55
N TYR A 652 17.83 -20.19 20.70
CA TYR A 652 19.25 -20.42 20.89
C TYR A 652 19.84 -21.49 19.94
N TYR A 653 19.15 -22.61 19.67
CA TYR A 653 19.69 -23.66 18.77
C TYR A 653 19.46 -23.41 17.28
N ASN A 654 18.38 -22.75 16.92
CA ASN A 654 17.92 -22.67 15.52
C ASN A 654 18.37 -21.39 14.82
N SER A 655 19.27 -20.64 15.46
CA SER A 655 19.68 -19.31 15.02
C SER A 655 21.17 -19.24 14.69
N LEU A 656 21.69 -20.27 14.02
CA LEU A 656 23.08 -20.33 13.56
C LEU A 656 23.14 -19.87 12.09
N ASN A 657 23.76 -18.72 11.85
CA ASN A 657 23.92 -18.08 10.53
C ASN A 657 22.59 -17.79 9.81
N VAL A 658 21.67 -17.15 10.52
CA VAL A 658 20.34 -16.81 10.00
C VAL A 658 20.40 -15.46 9.30
N ASP A 659 19.93 -15.39 8.06
CA ASP A 659 19.64 -14.11 7.40
C ASP A 659 18.43 -13.45 8.04
N VAL A 660 18.65 -12.32 8.71
CA VAL A 660 17.61 -11.57 9.42
C VAL A 660 17.16 -10.33 8.64
N GLY A 661 17.79 -10.02 7.50
CA GLY A 661 17.51 -8.83 6.72
C GLY A 661 17.64 -7.53 7.53
N ILE A 662 16.69 -6.60 7.32
CA ILE A 662 16.67 -5.28 7.95
C ILE A 662 16.08 -5.38 9.36
N MET A 663 16.92 -5.33 10.39
CA MET A 663 16.47 -5.16 11.79
C MET A 663 16.45 -3.67 12.13
N GLU A 664 15.34 -3.00 11.80
CA GLU A 664 15.14 -1.58 12.08
C GLU A 664 14.07 -1.37 13.16
N LEU A 665 14.45 -0.69 14.25
CA LEU A 665 13.58 -0.21 15.29
C LEU A 665 13.47 1.32 15.19
N LYS A 666 12.29 1.84 14.84
CA LYS A 666 12.09 3.26 14.56
C LYS A 666 10.87 3.83 15.27
N GLY A 667 11.06 4.96 15.97
CA GLY A 667 9.95 5.80 16.41
C GLY A 667 9.09 5.25 17.54
N VAL A 668 9.47 4.14 18.19
CA VAL A 668 8.72 3.62 19.34
C VAL A 668 8.87 4.56 20.52
N SER A 669 7.73 5.05 21.00
CA SER A 669 7.63 6.03 22.08
C SER A 669 7.17 5.39 23.40
N GLY A 670 7.34 6.08 24.52
CA GLY A 670 6.86 5.66 25.84
C GLY A 670 8.00 5.34 26.81
N SER A 671 7.65 4.91 28.02
CA SER A 671 8.59 4.68 29.13
C SER A 671 9.10 3.24 29.23
N GLY A 672 8.71 2.37 28.29
CA GLY A 672 8.99 0.94 28.32
C GLY A 672 10.42 0.57 27.92
N LYS A 673 10.64 -0.74 27.81
CA LYS A 673 11.92 -1.36 27.44
C LYS A 673 11.71 -2.34 26.28
N ILE A 674 12.66 -2.38 25.36
CA ILE A 674 12.68 -3.33 24.24
C ILE A 674 14.01 -4.08 24.28
N ILE A 675 13.95 -5.41 24.35
CA ILE A 675 15.12 -6.29 24.51
C ILE A 675 15.21 -7.24 23.32
N LEU A 676 16.30 -7.18 22.58
CA LEU A 676 16.69 -8.14 21.55
C LEU A 676 17.66 -9.14 22.18
N ASP A 677 17.16 -10.33 22.50
CA ASP A 677 17.90 -11.35 23.24
C ASP A 677 18.16 -12.58 22.36
N GLY A 678 19.41 -12.77 21.96
CA GLY A 678 19.85 -13.97 21.24
C GLY A 678 20.03 -15.19 22.13
N GLN A 679 19.86 -15.06 23.45
CA GLN A 679 20.07 -16.06 24.51
C GLN A 679 21.52 -16.54 24.68
N ARG A 680 22.34 -16.52 23.63
CA ARG A 680 23.76 -16.90 23.63
C ARG A 680 24.49 -16.25 22.46
N THR A 681 25.75 -15.90 22.65
CA THR A 681 26.60 -15.31 21.59
C THR A 681 26.72 -16.17 20.35
N ALA A 682 26.48 -17.48 20.42
CA ALA A 682 26.47 -18.36 19.24
C ALA A 682 25.29 -18.11 18.27
N THR A 683 24.22 -17.47 18.75
CA THR A 683 23.11 -17.03 17.89
C THR A 683 23.61 -15.98 16.93
N THR A 684 23.74 -16.34 15.64
CA THR A 684 24.37 -15.51 14.61
C THR A 684 23.32 -15.00 13.65
N LEU A 685 23.15 -13.68 13.63
CA LEU A 685 22.19 -12.94 12.83
C LEU A 685 22.94 -12.22 11.70
N ASN A 686 22.68 -12.58 10.44
CA ASN A 686 23.28 -11.93 9.27
C ASN A 686 22.42 -10.73 8.84
N GLY A 687 22.97 -9.53 8.92
CA GLY A 687 22.28 -8.28 8.66
C GLY A 687 22.86 -7.14 9.50
N PHE A 688 22.08 -6.08 9.73
CA PHE A 688 22.50 -4.95 10.56
C PHE A 688 21.42 -4.62 11.59
N LEU A 689 21.80 -3.94 12.67
CA LEU A 689 20.86 -3.43 13.67
C LEU A 689 20.79 -1.91 13.57
N ARG A 690 19.60 -1.38 13.37
CA ARG A 690 19.36 0.06 13.34
C ARG A 690 18.31 0.46 14.36
N VAL A 691 18.64 1.43 15.20
CA VAL A 691 17.76 1.97 16.23
C VAL A 691 17.67 3.48 16.05
N ILE A 692 16.47 4.00 15.73
CA ILE A 692 16.27 5.42 15.38
C ILE A 692 15.10 6.03 16.14
N GLY A 693 15.37 7.08 16.91
CA GLY A 693 14.34 7.98 17.43
C GLY A 693 13.37 7.30 18.40
N THR A 694 13.89 6.41 19.24
CA THR A 694 13.10 5.67 20.24
C THR A 694 13.25 6.30 21.62
N THR A 695 12.14 6.42 22.37
CA THR A 695 12.18 6.86 23.77
C THR A 695 12.07 5.73 24.79
N ASN A 696 11.98 4.48 24.33
CA ASN A 696 12.17 3.30 25.16
C ASN A 696 13.66 3.00 25.37
N GLU A 697 13.99 2.33 26.48
CA GLU A 697 15.32 1.74 26.67
C GLU A 697 15.46 0.53 25.74
N VAL A 698 16.43 0.58 24.82
CA VAL A 698 16.67 -0.53 23.88
C VAL A 698 17.89 -1.33 24.33
N ILE A 699 17.76 -2.65 24.42
CA ILE A 699 18.83 -3.56 24.84
C ILE A 699 19.06 -4.59 23.74
N GLY A 700 20.29 -4.70 23.23
CA GLY A 700 20.71 -5.85 22.43
C GLY A 700 21.64 -6.74 23.24
N GLU A 701 21.32 -8.02 23.42
CA GLU A 701 22.11 -8.91 24.26
C GLU A 701 22.27 -10.34 23.74
N ASN A 702 23.45 -10.91 24.02
CA ASN A 702 23.75 -12.33 23.81
C ASN A 702 23.53 -12.81 22.36
N PHE A 703 24.06 -12.11 21.36
CA PHE A 703 24.06 -12.56 19.96
C PHE A 703 25.35 -12.17 19.23
N THR A 704 25.58 -12.80 18.09
CA THR A 704 26.55 -12.37 17.08
C THR A 704 25.80 -11.70 15.94
N LEU A 705 26.23 -10.51 15.55
CA LEU A 705 25.78 -9.79 14.36
C LEU A 705 26.85 -9.92 13.28
N ASN A 706 26.46 -10.46 12.14
CA ASN A 706 27.30 -10.69 10.99
C ASN A 706 26.89 -9.75 9.86
N SER A 707 27.62 -8.65 9.69
CA SER A 707 27.11 -7.47 8.97
C SER A 707 27.13 -7.58 7.46
N THR A 708 26.19 -6.86 6.84
CA THR A 708 26.03 -6.69 5.39
C THR A 708 25.95 -5.22 4.98
N GLU A 709 26.24 -4.26 5.87
CA GLU A 709 25.93 -2.83 5.69
C GLU A 709 27.11 -1.93 6.09
N TYR A 710 27.07 -0.64 5.68
CA TYR A 710 28.12 0.34 6.00
C TYR A 710 28.44 0.45 7.51
N ALA A 711 27.40 0.44 8.36
CA ALA A 711 27.54 0.35 9.81
C ALA A 711 26.82 -0.90 10.31
N ALA A 712 27.52 -1.76 11.05
CA ALA A 712 26.90 -2.99 11.55
C ALA A 712 25.81 -2.68 12.59
N VAL A 713 26.04 -1.69 13.45
CA VAL A 713 25.03 -1.10 14.32
C VAL A 713 24.94 0.40 14.07
N ASP A 714 23.73 0.88 13.74
CA ASP A 714 23.42 2.29 13.56
C ASP A 714 22.44 2.78 14.64
N TRP A 715 22.94 3.55 15.61
CA TRP A 715 22.24 3.97 16.80
C TRP A 715 22.02 5.48 16.81
N ARG A 716 20.81 5.96 16.50
CA ARG A 716 20.52 7.38 16.34
C ARG A 716 19.37 7.87 17.21
N ARG A 717 19.57 8.96 17.96
CA ARG A 717 18.48 9.61 18.73
C ARG A 717 17.74 8.65 19.67
N SER A 718 18.50 7.75 20.28
CA SER A 718 17.98 6.69 21.15
C SER A 718 18.89 6.49 22.36
N PHE A 719 18.37 5.84 23.41
CA PHE A 719 19.14 5.46 24.58
C PHE A 719 19.02 3.96 24.86
N GLY A 720 20.11 3.34 25.32
CA GLY A 720 20.11 1.90 25.57
C GLY A 720 21.51 1.31 25.69
N LYS A 721 21.60 -0.01 25.53
CA LYS A 721 22.86 -0.76 25.67
C LYS A 721 22.98 -1.96 24.74
N LEU A 722 24.23 -2.32 24.41
CA LEU A 722 24.59 -3.62 23.86
C LEU A 722 25.43 -4.39 24.87
N ARG A 723 25.06 -5.65 25.14
CA ARG A 723 25.73 -6.48 26.15
C ARG A 723 26.05 -7.87 25.62
N ASN A 724 27.31 -8.29 25.74
CA ASN A 724 27.78 -9.60 25.25
C ASN A 724 27.39 -9.81 23.78
N VAL A 725 27.64 -8.81 22.93
CA VAL A 725 27.36 -8.87 21.50
C VAL A 725 28.68 -8.96 20.74
N LYS A 726 28.76 -9.88 19.77
CA LYS A 726 29.89 -9.92 18.82
C LYS A 726 29.45 -9.33 17.50
N ILE A 727 30.28 -8.51 16.88
CA ILE A 727 29.98 -7.81 15.64
C ILE A 727 31.11 -8.11 14.65
N TYR A 728 30.75 -8.62 13.48
CA TYR A 728 31.67 -8.85 12.37
C TYR A 728 31.26 -7.95 11.20
N GLY A 729 32.17 -7.10 10.71
CA GLY A 729 31.92 -6.23 9.56
C GLY A 729 32.13 -6.90 8.21
N ASN A 730 32.77 -8.07 8.17
CA ASN A 730 33.11 -8.81 6.95
C ASN A 730 33.87 -8.00 5.89
N ASP A 731 34.66 -7.01 6.31
CA ASP A 731 35.30 -6.02 5.41
C ASP A 731 34.29 -5.21 4.55
N ILE A 732 32.99 -5.31 4.85
CA ILE A 732 31.90 -4.52 4.25
C ILE A 732 31.66 -3.28 5.12
N SER A 733 31.53 -3.50 6.44
CA SER A 733 31.25 -2.41 7.37
C SER A 733 32.46 -1.50 7.53
N THR A 734 32.25 -0.24 7.19
CA THR A 734 33.21 0.82 7.49
C THR A 734 33.22 1.09 8.99
N ILE A 735 32.07 1.01 9.66
CA ILE A 735 31.93 1.27 11.09
C ILE A 735 31.30 0.05 11.78
N GLY A 736 31.85 -0.36 12.93
CA GLY A 736 31.23 -1.42 13.74
C GLY A 736 29.96 -0.93 14.41
N VAL A 737 30.09 0.08 15.28
CA VAL A 737 28.97 0.73 15.97
C VAL A 737 29.05 2.23 15.74
N GLU A 738 28.01 2.79 15.11
CA GLU A 738 27.82 4.22 14.96
C GLU A 738 26.76 4.72 15.94
N ALA A 739 27.14 5.59 16.87
CA ALA A 739 26.21 6.30 17.75
C ALA A 739 26.11 7.78 17.34
N SER A 740 24.89 8.24 17.06
CA SER A 740 24.61 9.64 16.67
C SER A 740 23.48 10.26 17.49
N GLN A 741 23.72 11.43 18.10
CA GLN A 741 22.69 12.19 18.83
C GLN A 741 21.93 11.38 19.91
N GLY A 742 22.61 10.61 20.76
CA GLY A 742 21.95 9.76 21.77
C GLY A 742 22.91 9.26 22.85
N PHE A 743 22.48 8.21 23.56
CA PHE A 743 23.30 7.51 24.56
C PHE A 743 23.38 6.01 24.24
N LEU A 744 24.57 5.42 24.29
CA LEU A 744 24.76 3.98 24.12
C LEU A 744 25.79 3.44 25.10
N ASP A 745 25.42 2.42 25.85
CA ASP A 745 26.32 1.68 26.74
C ASP A 745 26.74 0.35 26.09
N LEU A 746 28.04 0.11 25.97
CA LEU A 746 28.61 -1.10 25.38
C LEU A 746 29.29 -1.91 26.48
N GLU A 747 28.81 -3.12 26.74
CA GLU A 747 29.29 -4.00 27.82
C GLU A 747 29.73 -5.35 27.24
N GLY A 748 31.03 -5.64 27.26
CA GLY A 748 31.55 -6.91 26.74
C GLY A 748 31.32 -7.10 25.24
N VAL A 749 31.30 -6.00 24.47
CA VAL A 749 31.09 -6.03 23.02
C VAL A 749 32.41 -6.34 22.30
N GLU A 750 32.37 -7.27 21.35
CA GLU A 750 33.52 -7.63 20.50
C GLU A 750 33.30 -7.18 19.06
N LEU A 751 34.28 -6.54 18.41
CA LEU A 751 34.14 -6.01 17.06
C LEU A 751 35.31 -6.42 16.15
N TYR A 752 35.02 -7.12 15.06
CA TYR A 752 36.03 -7.65 14.14
C TYR A 752 35.69 -7.31 12.67
N ASP A 753 36.70 -7.37 11.80
CA ASP A 753 36.57 -7.18 10.34
C ASP A 753 35.91 -5.84 9.97
N ILE A 754 36.32 -4.76 10.66
CA ILE A 754 35.81 -3.39 10.46
C ILE A 754 36.85 -2.55 9.71
N ASN A 755 36.47 -1.89 8.62
CA ASN A 755 37.44 -1.17 7.78
C ASN A 755 37.98 0.11 8.43
N HIS A 756 37.13 0.95 9.03
CA HIS A 756 37.54 2.27 9.51
C HIS A 756 37.55 2.36 11.04
N ALA A 757 36.40 2.32 11.70
CA ALA A 757 36.36 2.50 13.16
C ALA A 757 35.46 1.47 13.85
N THR A 758 35.94 0.80 14.90
CA THR A 758 35.09 -0.16 15.63
C THR A 758 33.91 0.56 16.28
N VAL A 759 34.14 1.67 16.98
CA VAL A 759 33.08 2.47 17.60
C VAL A 759 33.26 3.94 17.25
N ARG A 760 32.21 4.56 16.72
CA ARG A 760 32.16 5.98 16.36
C ARG A 760 31.05 6.71 17.12
N ALA A 761 31.41 7.73 17.89
CA ALA A 761 30.47 8.63 18.53
C ALA A 761 30.42 9.98 17.80
N ASN A 762 29.30 10.28 17.14
CA ASN A 762 29.07 11.50 16.39
C ASN A 762 27.99 12.36 17.07
N ASN A 763 28.40 13.38 17.81
CA ASN A 763 27.49 14.17 18.65
C ASN A 763 26.62 13.28 19.59
N ALA A 764 27.17 12.15 20.05
CA ALA A 764 26.53 11.18 20.94
C ALA A 764 27.41 10.90 22.15
N SER A 765 26.83 10.33 23.22
CA SER A 765 27.58 9.85 24.37
C SER A 765 27.60 8.32 24.36
N VAL A 766 28.79 7.73 24.27
CA VAL A 766 29.00 6.30 24.37
C VAL A 766 29.74 6.01 25.66
N TYR A 767 29.28 5.03 26.43
CA TYR A 767 30.06 4.42 27.50
C TYR A 767 30.44 3.02 27.04
N MET A 768 31.68 2.61 27.25
CA MET A 768 32.12 1.27 26.93
C MET A 768 32.89 0.64 28.07
N SER A 769 32.60 -0.64 28.30
CA SER A 769 33.24 -1.46 29.31
C SER A 769 33.59 -2.85 28.79
N GLN A 770 34.81 -3.29 29.07
CA GLN A 770 35.32 -4.62 28.70
C GLN A 770 35.14 -4.95 27.20
N CYS A 771 35.28 -3.94 26.34
CA CYS A 771 35.15 -4.11 24.89
C CYS A 771 36.49 -4.48 24.26
N LYS A 772 36.44 -5.19 23.14
CA LYS A 772 37.63 -5.63 22.40
C LYS A 772 37.36 -5.69 20.90
N GLY A 773 38.42 -5.70 20.10
CA GLY A 773 38.29 -5.73 18.66
C GLY A 773 39.41 -5.01 17.94
N LEU A 774 39.38 -5.05 16.61
CA LEU A 774 40.35 -4.37 15.75
C LEU A 774 39.65 -3.84 14.50
N ALA A 775 39.87 -2.55 14.21
CA ALA A 775 39.53 -1.95 12.93
C ALA A 775 40.78 -1.55 12.12
N GLY A 776 40.60 -1.34 10.82
CA GLY A 776 41.67 -0.91 9.92
C GLY A 776 42.30 0.43 10.32
N ASP A 777 41.52 1.43 10.71
CA ASP A 777 42.04 2.76 11.06
C ASP A 777 42.02 3.02 12.57
N TYR A 778 40.85 3.00 13.19
CA TYR A 778 40.64 3.52 14.55
C TYR A 778 39.93 2.53 15.47
N GLY A 779 40.44 2.35 16.69
CA GLY A 779 39.72 1.62 17.73
C GLY A 779 38.43 2.36 18.08
N VAL A 780 38.57 3.48 18.79
CA VAL A 780 37.46 4.36 19.16
C VAL A 780 37.61 5.75 18.53
N PHE A 781 36.53 6.27 17.95
CA PHE A 781 36.51 7.55 17.25
C PHE A 781 35.39 8.47 17.75
N ALA A 782 35.77 9.51 18.51
CA ALA A 782 34.85 10.56 18.94
C ALA A 782 34.94 11.79 18.02
N GLN A 783 33.81 12.26 17.51
CA GLN A 783 33.76 13.44 16.65
C GLN A 783 32.54 14.36 16.85
N ARG A 784 32.66 15.61 16.39
CA ARG A 784 31.56 16.60 16.32
C ARG A 784 30.84 16.79 17.67
N GLY A 785 31.61 16.90 18.75
CA GLY A 785 31.08 17.01 20.12
C GLY A 785 30.69 15.68 20.78
N GLY A 786 30.89 14.55 20.11
CA GLY A 786 30.66 13.21 20.67
C GLY A 786 31.64 12.87 21.79
N LYS A 787 31.21 12.02 22.73
CA LYS A 787 31.98 11.61 23.90
C LYS A 787 32.01 10.10 24.00
N ILE A 788 33.18 9.52 24.27
CA ILE A 788 33.32 8.09 24.55
C ILE A 788 34.00 7.94 25.92
N GLY A 789 33.31 7.36 26.90
CA GLY A 789 33.90 6.97 28.17
C GLY A 789 34.35 5.50 28.13
N VAL A 790 35.58 5.22 28.52
CA VAL A 790 36.17 3.88 28.50
C VAL A 790 36.44 3.39 29.92
N TYR A 791 36.05 2.14 30.22
CA TYR A 791 36.37 1.45 31.47
C TYR A 791 36.78 -0.01 31.22
N GLY A 792 37.85 -0.48 31.86
CA GLY A 792 38.34 -1.85 31.63
C GLY A 792 39.18 -1.95 30.37
N SER A 793 38.63 -2.40 29.24
CA SER A 793 39.37 -2.55 27.96
C SER A 793 38.68 -1.84 26.79
N LYS A 794 39.46 -1.54 25.75
CA LYS A 794 38.99 -0.92 24.50
C LYS A 794 39.48 -1.69 23.26
N PRO A 795 38.74 -1.64 22.14
CA PRO A 795 39.22 -2.12 20.84
C PRO A 795 40.37 -1.26 20.30
N GLY A 796 41.19 -1.84 19.43
CA GLY A 796 42.33 -1.18 18.77
C GLY A 796 42.07 -0.76 17.33
N GLY A 797 43.00 0.01 16.76
CA GLY A 797 42.98 0.47 15.38
C GLY A 797 44.34 0.38 14.70
N GLY A 798 44.37 0.06 13.41
CA GLY A 798 45.62 -0.06 12.66
C GLY A 798 46.40 1.24 12.49
N ILE A 799 45.73 2.40 12.53
CA ILE A 799 46.37 3.73 12.56
C ILE A 799 46.52 4.23 14.00
N SER A 800 45.44 4.18 14.79
CA SER A 800 45.45 4.60 16.20
C SER A 800 44.32 3.93 16.99
N ASP A 801 44.57 3.56 18.24
CA ASP A 801 43.52 3.02 19.11
C ASP A 801 42.45 4.07 19.46
N VAL A 802 42.85 5.35 19.53
CA VAL A 802 41.97 6.46 19.90
C VAL A 802 42.08 7.58 18.87
N LYS A 803 40.92 8.10 18.46
CA LYS A 803 40.79 9.25 17.58
C LYS A 803 39.78 10.26 18.15
N GLU A 804 40.22 11.51 18.29
CA GLU A 804 39.39 12.65 18.65
C GLU A 804 39.42 13.68 17.53
N GLU A 805 38.26 14.19 17.11
CA GLU A 805 38.17 15.19 16.04
C GLU A 805 36.97 16.14 16.21
N TYR A 806 37.05 17.35 15.65
CA TYR A 806 35.92 18.30 15.64
C TYR A 806 35.21 18.49 17.00
N GLY A 807 35.99 18.55 18.09
CA GLY A 807 35.47 18.70 19.45
C GLY A 807 34.93 17.41 20.09
N GLY A 808 35.17 16.24 19.50
CA GLY A 808 34.94 14.95 20.14
C GLY A 808 35.98 14.67 21.24
N ARG A 809 35.62 13.82 22.20
CA ARG A 809 36.46 13.49 23.35
C ARG A 809 36.33 12.02 23.77
N VAL A 810 37.44 11.40 24.15
CA VAL A 810 37.54 10.06 24.71
C VAL A 810 38.15 10.16 26.12
N ASP A 811 37.41 9.68 27.12
CA ASP A 811 37.80 9.76 28.54
C ASP A 811 38.08 8.37 29.12
N GLY A 812 39.06 8.26 30.02
CA GLY A 812 39.40 7.02 30.74
C GLY A 812 40.30 6.04 29.97
N GLU A 813 40.63 6.34 28.72
CA GLU A 813 41.37 5.45 27.81
C GLU A 813 42.78 5.12 28.30
N GLU A 814 43.47 6.08 28.94
CA GLU A 814 44.85 5.91 29.45
C GLU A 814 44.97 4.77 30.47
N SER A 815 43.88 4.50 31.20
CA SER A 815 43.80 3.44 32.21
C SER A 815 43.25 2.12 31.67
N ALA A 816 42.79 2.11 30.42
CA ALA A 816 42.12 0.97 29.80
C ALA A 816 43.03 0.31 28.74
N PRO A 817 43.55 -0.91 28.97
CA PRO A 817 44.31 -1.65 27.96
C PRO A 817 43.53 -1.82 26.65
N THR A 818 44.28 -1.76 25.53
CA THR A 818 43.79 -2.17 24.22
C THR A 818 43.73 -3.69 24.16
N ASP A 819 42.55 -4.24 23.89
CA ASP A 819 42.31 -5.67 23.67
C ASP A 819 41.83 -5.87 22.23
N LEU A 820 42.69 -6.48 21.41
CA LEU A 820 42.38 -6.74 20.00
C LEU A 820 41.38 -7.89 19.83
N GLY A 821 41.26 -8.74 20.86
CA GLY A 821 40.56 -10.01 20.76
C GLY A 821 41.17 -10.94 19.72
N SER A 822 40.48 -12.06 19.51
CA SER A 822 40.71 -12.98 18.41
C SER A 822 39.43 -13.78 18.24
N ALA A 823 38.87 -13.78 17.05
CA ALA A 823 37.69 -14.59 16.76
C ALA A 823 37.75 -15.13 15.34
N THR A 824 37.25 -16.36 15.18
CA THR A 824 37.00 -16.93 13.85
C THR A 824 35.74 -16.29 13.29
N PRO A 825 35.79 -15.62 12.13
CA PRO A 825 34.60 -15.03 11.54
C PRO A 825 33.52 -16.10 11.33
N PRO A 826 32.23 -15.80 11.61
CA PRO A 826 31.14 -16.64 11.13
C PRO A 826 31.20 -16.74 9.60
N THR A 827 30.57 -17.76 9.02
CA THR A 827 30.50 -17.89 7.56
C THR A 827 29.96 -16.58 6.96
N PRO A 828 30.61 -16.00 5.92
CA PRO A 828 30.15 -14.77 5.30
C PRO A 828 28.65 -14.84 4.94
N PRO A 829 27.90 -13.74 5.10
CA PRO A 829 26.50 -13.69 4.72
C PRO A 829 26.28 -14.10 3.27
N LYS A 830 25.18 -14.81 2.99
CA LYS A 830 24.80 -15.16 1.62
C LYS A 830 24.44 -13.89 0.87
N THR A 831 25.16 -13.59 -0.21
CA THR A 831 24.84 -12.50 -1.13
C THR A 831 24.03 -13.06 -2.29
N THR A 832 23.01 -12.36 -2.75
CA THR A 832 22.25 -12.75 -3.96
C THR A 832 22.29 -11.65 -5.01
N ASP A 833 23.01 -11.92 -6.09
CA ASP A 833 23.12 -11.02 -7.23
C ASP A 833 22.19 -11.46 -8.37
N THR A 834 21.66 -10.50 -9.12
CA THR A 834 20.82 -10.77 -10.30
C THR A 834 21.51 -10.22 -11.55
N PHE A 835 21.72 -11.10 -12.52
CA PHE A 835 22.35 -10.79 -13.80
C PHE A 835 21.32 -10.93 -14.92
N TYR A 836 21.24 -9.94 -15.78
CA TYR A 836 20.38 -9.98 -16.96
C TYR A 836 21.22 -10.35 -18.18
N SER A 837 20.63 -11.11 -19.10
CA SER A 837 21.25 -11.43 -20.39
C SER A 837 21.54 -10.13 -21.16
N LYS A 838 22.80 -9.91 -21.50
CA LYS A 838 23.27 -8.72 -22.25
C LYS A 838 23.27 -8.94 -23.75
N ASP A 839 23.48 -10.17 -24.20
CA ASP A 839 23.35 -10.57 -25.60
C ASP A 839 22.81 -12.00 -25.70
N ALA A 840 22.34 -12.35 -26.89
CA ALA A 840 21.76 -13.64 -27.18
C ALA A 840 21.93 -13.99 -28.66
N GLY A 841 21.77 -15.26 -29.01
CA GLY A 841 21.80 -15.66 -30.41
C GLY A 841 21.57 -17.15 -30.63
N THR A 842 21.42 -17.49 -31.90
CA THR A 842 21.31 -18.88 -32.37
C THR A 842 22.47 -19.19 -33.30
N TRP A 843 23.19 -20.26 -32.98
CA TRP A 843 24.22 -20.81 -33.85
C TRP A 843 23.67 -21.99 -34.64
N ASN A 844 23.96 -22.01 -35.94
CA ASN A 844 23.74 -23.16 -36.79
C ASN A 844 25.10 -23.77 -37.13
N VAL A 845 25.38 -24.96 -36.60
CA VAL A 845 26.68 -25.63 -36.76
C VAL A 845 26.93 -26.10 -38.20
N ASP A 846 25.89 -26.52 -38.91
CA ASP A 846 26.02 -27.03 -40.29
C ASP A 846 26.32 -25.89 -41.27
N LEU A 847 25.76 -24.71 -41.03
CA LEU A 847 25.96 -23.51 -41.84
C LEU A 847 27.16 -22.67 -41.36
N ASN A 848 27.68 -22.94 -40.16
CA ASN A 848 28.77 -22.19 -39.53
C ASN A 848 28.51 -20.68 -39.48
N ILE A 849 27.28 -20.30 -39.11
CA ILE A 849 26.82 -18.91 -38.99
C ILE A 849 25.99 -18.69 -37.74
N TRP A 850 26.04 -17.46 -37.23
CA TRP A 850 24.99 -16.96 -36.33
C TRP A 850 23.76 -16.65 -37.18
N ASP A 851 22.71 -17.45 -37.02
CA ASP A 851 21.47 -17.28 -37.79
C ASP A 851 20.56 -16.21 -37.14
N ASP A 852 21.17 -15.07 -36.84
CA ASP A 852 20.54 -14.00 -36.07
C ASP A 852 19.50 -13.24 -36.87
N ASP A 853 19.72 -13.05 -38.16
CA ASP A 853 18.85 -12.24 -39.02
C ASP A 853 17.48 -12.90 -39.18
N TYR A 854 17.46 -14.23 -39.32
CA TYR A 854 16.23 -14.99 -39.41
C TYR A 854 15.51 -15.10 -38.06
N TYR A 855 16.28 -15.21 -36.96
CA TYR A 855 15.74 -15.45 -35.63
C TYR A 855 15.72 -14.21 -34.72
N GLY A 856 16.08 -13.01 -35.18
CA GLY A 856 16.11 -11.78 -34.39
C GLY A 856 16.91 -11.90 -33.08
N ARG A 857 18.04 -12.63 -33.12
CA ARG A 857 18.88 -12.96 -31.93
C ARG A 857 18.18 -13.72 -30.80
N THR A 858 17.13 -14.48 -31.12
CA THR A 858 16.46 -15.33 -30.13
C THR A 858 17.22 -16.65 -29.99
N PRO A 859 17.58 -17.11 -28.78
CA PRO A 859 18.21 -18.41 -28.60
C PRO A 859 17.25 -19.53 -28.99
N THR A 860 17.73 -20.48 -29.79
CA THR A 860 16.91 -21.56 -30.35
C THR A 860 17.56 -22.91 -30.10
N GLN A 861 16.75 -23.91 -29.73
CA GLN A 861 17.19 -25.29 -29.64
C GLN A 861 16.50 -26.17 -30.69
N GLY A 862 17.17 -27.26 -31.08
CA GLY A 862 16.59 -28.33 -31.90
C GLY A 862 16.56 -28.00 -33.38
N GLU A 863 15.77 -28.75 -34.15
CA GLU A 863 15.68 -28.61 -35.61
C GLU A 863 14.23 -28.44 -36.03
N TRP A 864 13.99 -27.61 -37.06
CA TRP A 864 12.69 -27.49 -37.69
C TRP A 864 12.79 -27.83 -39.17
N ARG A 865 12.11 -28.90 -39.60
CA ARG A 865 11.95 -29.30 -41.01
C ARG A 865 13.26 -29.42 -41.81
N GLY A 866 14.34 -29.95 -41.23
CA GLY A 866 15.58 -30.17 -41.98
C GLY A 866 16.50 -28.95 -42.06
N ALA A 867 16.22 -27.86 -41.33
CA ALA A 867 17.00 -26.61 -41.39
C ALA A 867 18.31 -26.63 -40.57
N GLY A 868 18.60 -27.76 -39.89
CA GLY A 868 19.81 -27.98 -39.11
C GLY A 868 19.61 -27.86 -37.59
N PRO A 869 20.50 -28.45 -36.79
CA PRO A 869 20.45 -28.41 -35.33
C PRO A 869 20.91 -27.04 -34.83
N TYR A 870 20.03 -26.36 -34.12
CA TYR A 870 20.28 -25.04 -33.55
C TYR A 870 20.74 -25.11 -32.09
N SER A 871 21.72 -24.27 -31.77
CA SER A 871 22.24 -24.04 -30.42
C SER A 871 22.01 -22.60 -30.01
N GLY A 872 21.22 -22.41 -28.96
CA GLY A 872 20.87 -21.10 -28.42
C GLY A 872 21.85 -20.70 -27.32
N PHE A 873 22.23 -19.42 -27.28
CA PHE A 873 23.14 -18.88 -26.27
C PHE A 873 22.56 -17.62 -25.61
N LEU A 874 22.65 -17.56 -24.28
CA LEU A 874 22.42 -16.37 -23.45
C LEU A 874 23.74 -15.94 -22.81
N LEU A 875 24.15 -14.71 -23.12
CA LEU A 875 25.42 -14.13 -22.70
C LEU A 875 25.16 -13.06 -21.63
N PHE A 876 25.91 -13.10 -20.53
CA PHE A 876 25.70 -12.21 -19.37
C PHE A 876 26.84 -11.21 -19.16
N GLY A 877 27.89 -11.27 -19.99
CA GLY A 877 29.09 -10.43 -19.86
C GLY A 877 30.07 -10.94 -18.81
N SER A 878 31.20 -10.24 -18.68
CA SER A 878 32.27 -10.58 -17.72
C SER A 878 31.89 -10.32 -16.25
N GLU A 879 30.91 -9.45 -16.01
CA GLU A 879 30.44 -9.10 -14.66
C GLU A 879 29.95 -10.32 -13.89
N LEU A 880 29.19 -11.22 -14.53
CA LEU A 880 28.73 -12.47 -13.93
C LEU A 880 29.91 -13.28 -13.36
N THR A 881 30.90 -13.57 -14.20
CA THR A 881 32.08 -14.35 -13.83
C THR A 881 32.93 -13.63 -12.78
N ASN A 882 33.15 -12.32 -12.92
CA ASN A 882 33.91 -11.51 -11.96
C ASN A 882 33.27 -11.53 -10.56
N THR A 883 31.94 -11.62 -10.48
CA THR A 883 31.21 -11.62 -9.21
C THR A 883 31.15 -13.00 -8.56
N VAL A 884 31.00 -14.09 -9.31
CA VAL A 884 30.70 -15.40 -8.71
C VAL A 884 31.84 -16.42 -8.74
N SER A 885 32.87 -16.22 -9.58
CA SER A 885 34.00 -17.15 -9.64
C SER A 885 34.87 -17.05 -8.38
N GLY A 886 35.22 -18.21 -7.82
CA GLY A 886 35.95 -18.34 -6.56
C GLY A 886 35.08 -18.20 -5.30
N ARG A 887 33.77 -17.91 -5.44
CA ARG A 887 32.81 -17.88 -4.33
C ARG A 887 32.05 -19.19 -4.23
N SER A 888 31.48 -19.50 -3.05
CA SER A 888 30.67 -20.72 -2.84
C SER A 888 29.22 -20.44 -3.21
N ILE A 889 28.70 -21.05 -4.29
CA ILE A 889 27.34 -20.82 -4.78
C ILE A 889 26.39 -21.84 -4.14
N THR A 890 25.37 -21.33 -3.45
CA THR A 890 24.36 -22.16 -2.78
C THR A 890 23.09 -22.31 -3.62
N LYS A 891 22.78 -21.35 -4.49
CA LYS A 891 21.57 -21.38 -5.33
C LYS A 891 21.75 -20.60 -6.63
N ILE A 892 21.21 -21.11 -7.73
CA ILE A 892 21.09 -20.38 -9.00
C ILE A 892 19.66 -20.56 -9.50
N LEU A 893 18.98 -19.45 -9.79
CA LEU A 893 17.68 -19.41 -10.44
C LEU A 893 17.80 -18.79 -11.82
N LEU A 894 17.41 -19.53 -12.86
CA LEU A 894 17.29 -19.04 -14.23
C LEU A 894 15.83 -18.70 -14.52
N SER A 895 15.56 -17.45 -14.86
CA SER A 895 14.25 -16.98 -15.32
C SER A 895 14.30 -16.71 -16.83
N PHE A 896 13.39 -17.34 -17.59
CA PHE A 896 13.30 -17.14 -19.04
C PHE A 896 11.89 -17.44 -19.56
N THR A 897 11.61 -16.98 -20.78
CA THR A 897 10.31 -17.20 -21.45
C THR A 897 10.50 -17.91 -22.78
N ARG A 898 9.71 -18.95 -23.04
CA ARG A 898 9.63 -19.57 -24.36
C ARG A 898 8.84 -18.64 -25.29
N GLN A 899 9.42 -18.28 -26.42
CA GLN A 899 8.81 -17.31 -27.34
C GLN A 899 7.49 -17.82 -27.93
N GLY A 900 6.51 -16.92 -28.08
CA GLY A 900 5.28 -17.17 -28.82
C GLY A 900 5.57 -17.18 -30.33
N GLY A 901 5.33 -18.32 -30.99
CA GLY A 901 5.65 -18.52 -32.41
C GLY A 901 7.09 -18.99 -32.63
N GLY A 902 7.26 -20.06 -33.41
CA GLY A 902 8.55 -20.71 -33.65
C GLY A 902 8.62 -22.16 -33.14
N GLY A 903 7.70 -23.00 -33.61
CA GLY A 903 7.59 -24.42 -33.23
C GLY A 903 6.15 -24.81 -32.89
N LEU A 904 5.96 -25.97 -32.25
CA LEU A 904 4.64 -26.42 -31.80
C LEU A 904 4.16 -25.62 -30.58
N SER A 905 2.86 -25.31 -30.51
CA SER A 905 2.27 -24.54 -29.40
C SER A 905 2.21 -25.29 -28.06
N ARG A 906 2.18 -26.62 -28.09
CA ARG A 906 2.18 -27.48 -26.88
C ARG A 906 3.48 -27.37 -26.08
N ALA A 907 3.46 -27.89 -24.85
CA ALA A 907 4.66 -28.01 -24.03
C ALA A 907 5.77 -28.79 -24.75
N ILE A 908 6.98 -28.22 -24.72
CA ILE A 908 8.22 -28.82 -25.25
C ILE A 908 9.27 -28.75 -24.15
N ASP A 909 10.07 -29.80 -24.04
CA ASP A 909 11.20 -29.86 -23.12
C ASP A 909 12.34 -28.96 -23.60
N ILE A 910 12.58 -27.90 -22.84
CA ILE A 910 13.69 -26.98 -23.02
C ILE A 910 14.90 -27.55 -22.30
N VAL A 911 15.98 -27.82 -23.04
CA VAL A 911 17.21 -28.45 -22.55
C VAL A 911 18.23 -27.36 -22.27
N ILE A 912 18.40 -27.05 -20.98
CA ILE A 912 19.26 -25.97 -20.48
C ILE A 912 20.64 -26.54 -20.17
N ARG A 913 21.68 -25.88 -20.67
CA ARG A 913 23.11 -26.19 -20.49
C ARG A 913 23.87 -24.93 -20.06
N TRP A 914 25.10 -25.06 -19.59
CA TRP A 914 26.01 -23.91 -19.40
C TRP A 914 27.07 -23.87 -20.51
N HIS A 915 27.69 -22.72 -20.73
CA HIS A 915 28.82 -22.57 -21.66
C HIS A 915 29.89 -21.60 -21.15
N GLY A 916 31.08 -21.64 -21.75
CA GLY A 916 32.26 -20.89 -21.30
C GLY A 916 32.48 -19.49 -21.88
N TYR A 917 31.45 -18.88 -22.48
CA TYR A 917 31.57 -17.58 -23.16
C TYR A 917 30.96 -16.45 -22.33
N ALA A 918 31.77 -15.47 -21.91
CA ALA A 918 31.27 -14.26 -21.24
C ALA A 918 30.66 -13.28 -22.25
N ASN A 919 31.29 -13.15 -23.42
CA ASN A 919 30.89 -12.30 -24.53
C ASN A 919 30.74 -13.16 -25.80
N ARG A 920 30.04 -12.63 -26.80
CA ARG A 920 29.74 -13.33 -28.04
C ARG A 920 31.02 -13.76 -28.80
N PRO A 921 31.23 -15.06 -29.05
CA PRO A 921 32.32 -15.53 -29.90
C PRO A 921 31.96 -15.38 -31.39
N SER A 922 32.98 -15.22 -32.26
CA SER A 922 32.79 -15.19 -33.71
C SER A 922 32.35 -16.54 -34.28
N THR A 923 32.84 -17.64 -33.70
CA THR A 923 32.56 -19.03 -34.09
C THR A 923 32.34 -19.86 -32.82
N PRO A 924 31.13 -19.85 -32.23
CA PRO A 924 30.80 -20.77 -31.13
C PRO A 924 30.84 -22.23 -31.62
N SER A 925 31.05 -23.14 -30.68
CA SER A 925 31.01 -24.59 -30.92
C SER A 925 30.06 -25.22 -29.92
N ASP A 926 29.28 -26.19 -30.39
CA ASP A 926 28.40 -27.01 -29.55
C ASP A 926 29.19 -27.82 -28.52
N GLU A 927 30.48 -28.10 -28.78
CA GLU A 927 31.39 -28.75 -27.82
C GLU A 927 31.66 -27.88 -26.57
N ASN A 928 31.41 -26.57 -26.65
CA ASN A 928 31.53 -25.65 -25.52
C ASN A 928 30.22 -25.49 -24.73
N LEU A 929 29.15 -26.19 -25.11
CA LEU A 929 27.99 -26.42 -24.25
C LEU A 929 28.26 -27.62 -23.35
N SER A 930 27.91 -27.49 -22.09
CA SER A 930 28.16 -28.54 -21.10
C SER A 930 27.46 -29.84 -21.42
N SER A 931 28.09 -30.97 -21.08
CA SER A 931 27.40 -32.27 -21.07
C SER A 931 26.28 -32.31 -20.03
N ASP A 932 26.43 -31.58 -18.92
CA ASP A 932 25.42 -31.40 -17.89
C ASP A 932 24.24 -30.59 -18.41
N TYR A 933 23.02 -31.01 -18.09
CA TYR A 933 21.80 -30.30 -18.48
C TYR A 933 20.67 -30.45 -17.47
N VAL A 934 19.70 -29.53 -17.54
CA VAL A 934 18.41 -29.62 -16.86
C VAL A 934 17.29 -29.36 -17.87
N THR A 935 16.16 -30.03 -17.70
CA THR A 935 15.00 -29.88 -18.60
C THR A 935 13.82 -29.26 -17.90
N VAL A 936 13.13 -28.35 -18.59
CA VAL A 936 11.83 -27.81 -18.16
C VAL A 936 10.85 -27.85 -19.32
N SER A 937 9.63 -28.34 -19.11
CA SER A 937 8.61 -28.45 -20.16
C SER A 937 7.73 -27.20 -20.17
N LEU A 938 7.72 -26.45 -21.27
CA LEU A 938 6.99 -25.18 -21.37
C LEU A 938 6.21 -25.07 -22.67
N PRO A 939 4.92 -24.67 -22.65
CA PRO A 939 4.19 -24.32 -23.87
C PRO A 939 4.70 -22.99 -24.45
N ALA A 940 4.36 -22.71 -25.70
CA ALA A 940 4.81 -21.48 -26.36
C ALA A 940 4.16 -20.24 -25.72
N GLY A 941 4.96 -19.24 -25.36
CA GLY A 941 4.50 -18.00 -24.71
C GLY A 941 4.66 -17.99 -23.18
N ASP A 942 4.89 -19.15 -22.55
CA ASP A 942 5.02 -19.26 -21.10
C ASP A 942 6.48 -19.09 -20.63
N GLY A 943 6.63 -18.61 -19.40
CA GLY A 943 7.92 -18.46 -18.72
C GLY A 943 8.09 -19.40 -17.54
N ALA A 944 9.35 -19.60 -17.14
CA ALA A 944 9.73 -20.42 -16.01
C ALA A 944 10.83 -19.78 -15.18
N VAL A 945 10.86 -20.13 -13.89
CA VAL A 945 11.99 -19.93 -12.99
C VAL A 945 12.51 -21.31 -12.60
N VAL A 946 13.71 -21.65 -13.07
CA VAL A 946 14.33 -22.98 -12.89
C VAL A 946 15.49 -22.88 -11.92
N GLU A 947 15.48 -23.69 -10.86
CA GLU A 947 16.65 -23.86 -9.98
C GLU A 947 17.68 -24.77 -10.65
N LEU A 948 18.87 -24.24 -10.93
CA LEU A 948 19.92 -25.00 -11.60
C LEU A 948 20.66 -25.91 -10.61
N PRO A 949 21.03 -27.13 -11.02
CA PRO A 949 21.58 -28.14 -10.12
C PRO A 949 23.03 -27.84 -9.69
N ALA A 950 23.53 -28.65 -8.76
CA ALA A 950 24.88 -28.50 -8.18
C ALA A 950 26.01 -28.47 -9.22
N SER A 951 25.87 -29.20 -10.33
CA SER A 951 26.86 -29.20 -11.42
C SER A 951 27.03 -27.82 -12.07
N PHE A 952 25.93 -27.08 -12.25
CA PHE A 952 25.99 -25.71 -12.75
C PHE A 952 26.66 -24.79 -11.73
N ARG A 953 26.30 -24.94 -10.45
CA ARG A 953 26.93 -24.18 -9.36
C ARG A 953 28.44 -24.34 -9.40
N SER A 954 28.96 -25.57 -9.37
CA SER A 954 30.39 -25.84 -9.43
C SER A 954 31.08 -25.32 -10.70
N ALA A 955 30.38 -25.31 -11.84
CA ALA A 955 30.91 -24.73 -13.08
C ALA A 955 31.04 -23.20 -13.01
N PHE A 956 30.07 -22.49 -12.39
CA PHE A 956 30.16 -21.05 -12.18
C PHE A 956 31.18 -20.67 -11.10
N GLU A 957 31.27 -21.45 -10.01
CA GLU A 957 32.27 -21.30 -8.93
C GLU A 957 33.70 -21.39 -9.49
N SER A 958 33.96 -22.37 -10.37
CA SER A 958 35.28 -22.55 -11.00
C SER A 958 35.56 -21.57 -12.15
N GLY A 959 34.56 -20.79 -12.58
CA GLY A 959 34.65 -19.90 -13.74
C GLY A 959 34.61 -20.61 -15.11
N ALA A 960 34.32 -21.92 -15.12
CA ALA A 960 34.12 -22.70 -16.34
C ALA A 960 32.82 -22.30 -17.07
N ALA A 961 31.75 -22.04 -16.32
CA ALA A 961 30.50 -21.50 -16.83
C ALA A 961 30.49 -19.96 -16.79
N LYS A 962 30.09 -19.36 -17.89
CA LYS A 962 29.98 -17.89 -18.08
C LYS A 962 28.67 -17.45 -18.72
N GLY A 963 27.84 -18.42 -19.13
CA GLY A 963 26.51 -18.18 -19.67
C GLY A 963 25.67 -19.44 -19.75
N ILE A 964 24.47 -19.31 -20.31
CA ILE A 964 23.47 -20.38 -20.41
C ILE A 964 23.19 -20.67 -21.87
N GLY A 965 23.13 -21.95 -22.22
CA GLY A 965 22.77 -22.39 -23.55
C GLY A 965 21.52 -23.25 -23.57
N PHE A 966 20.88 -23.31 -24.73
CA PHE A 966 19.72 -24.15 -25.00
C PHE A 966 20.06 -25.06 -26.17
N TYR A 967 20.13 -26.37 -25.91
CA TYR A 967 20.56 -27.31 -26.94
C TYR A 967 20.09 -28.74 -26.65
N THR A 968 19.53 -29.36 -27.68
CA THR A 968 19.08 -30.75 -27.69
C THR A 968 19.67 -31.46 -28.90
N THR A 969 20.04 -32.73 -28.73
CA THR A 969 20.52 -33.60 -29.81
C THR A 969 19.37 -34.20 -30.64
N SER A 970 18.12 -33.91 -30.26
CA SER A 970 16.93 -34.39 -30.98
C SER A 970 16.68 -33.53 -32.21
N THR A 971 16.59 -34.18 -33.37
CA THR A 971 16.22 -33.57 -34.66
C THR A 971 14.72 -33.59 -34.92
N ALA A 972 13.91 -34.02 -33.96
CA ALA A 972 12.47 -34.01 -34.11
C ALA A 972 11.92 -32.59 -34.00
N ASP A 973 10.99 -32.22 -34.90
CA ASP A 973 10.24 -30.95 -34.83
C ASP A 973 9.56 -30.72 -33.46
N SER A 974 9.31 -31.79 -32.70
CA SER A 974 8.77 -31.74 -31.33
C SER A 974 9.75 -31.28 -30.26
N SER A 975 11.03 -31.12 -30.60
CA SER A 975 12.08 -30.65 -29.70
C SER A 975 12.54 -29.22 -30.02
N TYR A 976 12.03 -28.66 -31.13
CA TYR A 976 12.34 -27.32 -31.57
C TYR A 976 11.65 -26.24 -30.73
N ALA A 977 12.42 -25.32 -30.18
CA ALA A 977 11.89 -24.21 -29.40
C ALA A 977 12.76 -22.96 -29.49
N ARG A 978 12.10 -21.81 -29.55
CA ARG A 978 12.72 -20.49 -29.43
C ARG A 978 12.50 -19.91 -28.03
N ILE A 979 13.54 -19.29 -27.50
CA ILE A 979 13.57 -18.65 -26.19
C ILE A 979 13.70 -17.15 -26.41
N GLN A 980 13.02 -16.35 -25.59
CA GLN A 980 13.18 -14.90 -25.64
C GLN A 980 14.61 -14.51 -25.23
N LYS A 981 15.16 -13.49 -25.88
CA LYS A 981 16.50 -12.96 -25.55
C LYS A 981 16.60 -12.42 -24.12
N SER A 982 15.49 -12.00 -23.53
CA SER A 982 15.42 -11.46 -22.16
C SER A 982 15.32 -12.59 -21.15
N ALA A 983 16.40 -12.81 -20.40
CA ALA A 983 16.46 -13.78 -19.31
C ALA A 983 17.26 -13.21 -18.14
N SER A 984 17.12 -13.81 -16.96
CA SER A 984 17.94 -13.45 -15.80
C SER A 984 18.45 -14.66 -15.04
N LEU A 985 19.65 -14.51 -14.46
CA LEU A 985 20.25 -15.43 -13.51
C LEU A 985 20.31 -14.75 -12.15
N LYS A 986 19.65 -15.33 -11.16
CA LYS A 986 19.76 -14.93 -9.76
C LYS A 986 20.63 -15.93 -9.02
N ILE A 987 21.81 -15.50 -8.57
CA ILE A 987 22.83 -16.37 -7.98
C ILE A 987 23.06 -15.98 -6.53
N THR A 988 22.86 -16.94 -5.63
CA THR A 988 23.15 -16.80 -4.20
C THR A 988 24.50 -17.45 -3.88
N HIS A 989 25.46 -16.66 -3.42
CA HIS A 989 26.84 -17.10 -3.14
C HIS A 989 27.38 -16.54 -1.80
N GLN A 990 28.52 -17.09 -1.36
CA GLN A 990 29.24 -16.75 -0.12
C GLN A 990 30.73 -16.64 -0.38
#